data_AF-A0A1G2GVH3-F1
#
_entry.id   AF-A0A1G2GVH3-F1
#
_cell.length_a   1.000
_cell.length_b   1.000
_cell.length_c   1.000
_cell.angle_alpha   90.00
_cell.angle_beta   90.00
_cell.angle_gamma   90.00
#
_symmetry.space_group_name_H-M   'P 1'
#
loop_
_entity.id
_entity.type
_entity.pdbx_description
1 polymer ?
#
loop_
_entity_poly.entity_id
_entity_poly.type
_entity_poly.pdbx_seq_one_letter_code
_entity_poly.pdbx_strand_id
1 'polypeptide(L)'
;MLKNHSIFSYIIWSACTVAVGGMFTAAPIFLAKRVTFPMPFLQASSEIFIRMEETVNSAPSKETVRVADTSLMKNHAGVYETRVLSQPSFSVPETGVALFADLREMMIRFYRDGKLEAEFPIVSKGKPGSLWETPTGSYHIKTKEENHYSTIGGVWMPYSMQFFGNFFIHGWPRYADGSPVPQGFSGGCIRLSEEDAKKLFSLVTISTSLFVTNGAEPALVVALANTPEEEQLGYRGIKKFSPPPAISGSAALVGDLENSFLFFEKNSEELLPIASLSKLMTALISVEAANQFKVVEITEADVVAYGEAGGLRAGDRMEMGELLWPLLLASSNDAAYAIARHLGTEQFVRLMNEKSESLGLARTFYAEPSGLDPENKSTPLDMFKLVQHLWNNKRSLVEMTAERSHKAWRNIHPFASKSSFEGGKTGYIPEAKKTIVSVFSVPFGEFAERHVAMVVLGSDNIQSDVERLRLWVKQNFEYGLESPLQSQQVEYTVEDLADPSDSLSMLFTGDIMMNRDVEKVIRNQGKNDWTFPFLYTRDVLADADITFGNLEGPISDKGANVGSEYSFRMDPQVAGALTGAGFDVVSLANNHMGDWGREAFEDTMRRLQRAGIAYAGGGWNEKESLEPAVFDVRGKRIGFLAFSDVGPQWMQSKEALSGIAAIPAGSAGKAYVEKVVFESARKVDILIVSFHFGEEYENAPNARQRELARLAIDVGARVVIGHHPHVVESIEEYRGGVIAYSLGNFIFDQNFSAETMEGLMLKIEFDGDNLAAVIPIPVRMNEYYQPEVE
;
A
#
# COMPACT_ATOMS: atom_id res chain seq x y z
N MET A 1 38.94 -12.85 -48.61
CA MET A 1 39.45 -12.18 -49.83
C MET A 1 38.29 -11.58 -50.61
N LEU A 2 38.60 -10.69 -51.55
CA LEU A 2 37.67 -9.73 -52.19
C LEU A 2 36.79 -10.30 -53.33
N LYS A 3 35.67 -9.59 -53.56
CA LYS A 3 34.96 -9.30 -54.85
C LYS A 3 33.98 -10.32 -55.48
N ASN A 4 32.70 -9.92 -55.40
CA ASN A 4 31.78 -9.50 -56.49
C ASN A 4 31.38 -10.40 -57.68
N HIS A 5 30.13 -10.14 -58.11
CA HIS A 5 29.45 -10.43 -59.40
C HIS A 5 28.79 -11.83 -59.57
N SER A 6 27.69 -12.01 -60.32
CA SER A 6 26.54 -11.12 -60.67
C SER A 6 25.44 -11.87 -61.48
N ILE A 7 24.15 -11.60 -61.23
CA ILE A 7 22.99 -11.63 -62.16
C ILE A 7 22.47 -13.00 -62.69
N PHE A 8 21.16 -13.02 -63.06
CA PHE A 8 20.33 -14.01 -63.78
C PHE A 8 19.69 -15.16 -62.95
N SER A 9 18.41 -15.55 -63.12
CA SER A 9 17.23 -14.88 -63.74
C SER A 9 15.91 -15.67 -63.56
N TYR A 10 14.76 -14.97 -63.61
CA TYR A 10 13.37 -15.43 -63.90
C TYR A 10 12.68 -16.60 -63.14
N ILE A 11 11.41 -16.37 -62.75
CA ILE A 11 10.20 -17.09 -63.27
C ILE A 11 8.93 -16.26 -62.90
N ILE A 12 7.80 -16.49 -63.59
CA ILE A 12 6.66 -15.57 -63.78
C ILE A 12 5.31 -16.25 -63.42
N TRP A 13 4.24 -15.44 -63.25
CA TRP A 13 2.77 -15.69 -63.28
C TRP A 13 2.06 -15.61 -61.91
N SER A 14 0.90 -14.95 -61.73
CA SER A 14 0.15 -14.00 -62.58
C SER A 14 -1.03 -13.33 -61.84
N ALA A 15 -1.50 -12.15 -62.30
CA ALA A 15 -2.92 -11.75 -62.24
C ALA A 15 -3.25 -10.62 -63.23
N CYS A 16 -4.45 -10.69 -63.83
CA CYS A 16 -4.92 -9.99 -65.03
C CYS A 16 -5.06 -8.46 -64.98
N THR A 17 -4.95 -7.84 -66.17
CA THR A 17 -5.32 -6.43 -66.45
C THR A 17 -6.68 -6.36 -67.17
N VAL A 18 -7.54 -5.41 -66.80
CA VAL A 18 -8.51 -4.76 -67.71
C VAL A 18 -8.54 -3.26 -67.39
N ALA A 19 -8.51 -2.40 -68.42
CA ALA A 19 -8.50 -0.95 -68.27
C ALA A 19 -9.32 -0.24 -69.36
N VAL A 20 -10.25 0.65 -68.96
CA VAL A 20 -10.90 1.72 -69.74
C VAL A 20 -11.46 2.74 -68.71
N GLY A 21 -11.38 4.08 -68.82
CA GLY A 21 -10.63 4.94 -69.73
C GLY A 21 -11.21 6.38 -69.84
N GLY A 22 -10.41 7.43 -69.54
CA GLY A 22 -10.62 8.86 -69.93
C GLY A 22 -11.70 9.69 -69.21
N MET A 23 -11.68 11.04 -69.18
CA MET A 23 -10.69 12.04 -69.63
C MET A 23 -10.98 13.47 -69.03
N PHE A 24 -9.91 14.23 -68.73
CA PHE A 24 -9.72 15.72 -68.71
C PHE A 24 -10.72 16.74 -68.08
N THR A 25 -10.16 17.70 -67.31
CA THR A 25 -10.20 19.17 -67.62
C THR A 25 -9.15 19.98 -66.82
N ALA A 26 -8.95 21.27 -67.14
CA ALA A 26 -7.73 22.07 -66.89
C ALA A 26 -7.72 23.00 -65.62
N ALA A 27 -6.56 23.59 -65.34
CA ALA A 27 -6.26 24.52 -64.21
C ALA A 27 -6.59 26.01 -64.52
N PRO A 28 -6.48 26.98 -63.55
CA PRO A 28 -5.18 27.65 -63.29
C PRO A 28 -4.87 28.24 -61.88
N ILE A 29 -3.57 28.14 -61.48
CA ILE A 29 -2.60 29.17 -60.99
C ILE A 29 -3.10 30.32 -60.06
N PHE A 30 -2.56 30.53 -58.84
CA PHE A 30 -1.41 31.42 -58.47
C PHE A 30 -1.29 31.50 -56.91
N LEU A 31 -0.21 31.93 -56.21
CA LEU A 31 1.17 32.37 -56.51
C LEU A 31 2.05 32.15 -55.23
N ALA A 32 3.37 31.95 -55.34
CA ALA A 32 4.32 32.08 -54.22
C ALA A 32 5.59 32.87 -54.62
N LYS A 33 6.15 33.70 -53.72
CA LYS A 33 7.35 34.54 -54.00
C LYS A 33 8.64 33.94 -53.42
N ARG A 34 9.71 33.95 -54.22
CA ARG A 34 11.13 33.81 -53.83
C ARG A 34 11.94 34.94 -54.48
N VAL A 35 12.91 35.49 -53.76
CA VAL A 35 14.12 36.18 -54.30
C VAL A 35 15.30 35.83 -53.36
N THR A 36 16.54 35.89 -53.84
CA THR A 36 17.67 35.07 -53.34
C THR A 36 19.05 35.76 -53.38
N PHE A 37 19.98 35.27 -52.54
CA PHE A 37 21.48 35.37 -52.63
C PHE A 37 22.15 36.74 -52.39
N PRO A 38 23.49 36.84 -52.12
CA PRO A 38 24.54 35.81 -51.93
C PRO A 38 25.42 35.96 -50.64
N MET A 39 26.40 35.05 -50.47
CA MET A 39 27.55 35.13 -49.52
C MET A 39 28.85 35.51 -50.26
N PRO A 40 29.87 36.08 -49.57
CA PRO A 40 31.23 35.51 -49.70
C PRO A 40 32.18 35.62 -48.47
N PHE A 41 33.01 34.57 -48.31
CA PHE A 41 34.45 34.54 -47.92
C PHE A 41 34.97 34.81 -46.47
N LEU A 42 35.38 33.68 -45.84
CA LEU A 42 36.75 33.32 -45.38
C LEU A 42 37.30 33.67 -43.95
N GLN A 43 37.69 32.59 -43.23
CA GLN A 43 38.78 32.45 -42.22
C GLN A 43 38.74 33.28 -40.90
N ALA A 44 39.15 32.77 -39.72
CA ALA A 44 39.59 31.43 -39.28
C ALA A 44 39.49 31.29 -37.73
N SER A 45 39.49 30.05 -37.21
CA SER A 45 39.79 29.62 -35.80
C SER A 45 39.11 30.38 -34.62
N SER A 46 38.43 29.76 -33.65
CA SER A 46 38.14 28.35 -33.34
C SER A 46 36.98 28.33 -32.26
N GLU A 47 36.58 27.26 -31.55
CA GLU A 47 37.13 25.91 -31.38
C GLU A 47 36.05 24.82 -31.08
N ILE A 48 36.51 23.57 -31.14
CA ILE A 48 35.95 22.25 -30.82
C ILE A 48 34.67 22.19 -29.93
N PHE A 49 33.57 21.71 -30.52
CA PHE A 49 32.65 20.75 -29.90
C PHE A 49 32.17 19.77 -30.98
N ILE A 50 32.61 18.50 -30.91
CA ILE A 50 32.16 17.44 -31.82
C ILE A 50 31.00 16.70 -31.14
N ARG A 51 29.79 16.81 -31.72
CA ARG A 51 28.75 15.80 -31.51
C ARG A 51 29.16 14.54 -32.27
N MET A 52 29.39 13.44 -31.56
CA MET A 52 29.25 12.11 -32.15
C MET A 52 27.79 11.68 -32.00
N GLU A 53 27.09 11.55 -33.12
CA GLU A 53 25.86 10.77 -33.19
C GLU A 53 26.24 9.30 -33.21
N GLU A 54 26.31 8.67 -32.03
CA GLU A 54 26.26 7.21 -31.97
C GLU A 54 24.81 6.75 -32.09
N THR A 55 24.49 6.12 -33.22
CA THR A 55 23.26 5.33 -33.37
C THR A 55 23.35 4.09 -32.48
N VAL A 56 22.99 4.24 -31.21
CA VAL A 56 22.78 3.12 -30.30
C VAL A 56 21.50 2.41 -30.72
N ASN A 57 21.65 1.31 -31.47
CA ASN A 57 20.63 0.26 -31.49
C ASN A 57 20.58 -0.33 -30.07
N SER A 58 19.75 0.26 -29.20
CA SER A 58 19.43 -0.34 -27.92
C SER A 58 18.62 -1.60 -28.19
N ALA A 59 19.28 -2.76 -28.08
CA ALA A 59 18.57 -3.96 -27.64
C ALA A 59 17.81 -3.58 -26.35
N PRO A 60 16.58 -4.09 -26.13
CA PRO A 60 15.87 -3.81 -24.89
C PRO A 60 16.80 -4.16 -23.73
N SER A 61 17.00 -3.21 -22.82
CA SER A 61 17.72 -3.47 -21.58
C SER A 61 17.03 -4.67 -20.93
N LYS A 62 17.79 -5.75 -20.65
CA LYS A 62 17.24 -6.84 -19.86
C LYS A 62 16.71 -6.25 -18.57
N GLU A 63 15.44 -6.49 -18.29
CA GLU A 63 14.82 -6.10 -17.04
C GLU A 63 15.53 -6.89 -15.92
N THR A 64 16.24 -6.17 -15.05
CA THR A 64 17.08 -6.78 -14.01
C THR A 64 16.45 -6.59 -12.64
N VAL A 65 16.30 -7.69 -11.90
CA VAL A 65 15.86 -7.70 -10.51
C VAL A 65 17.08 -7.93 -9.62
N ARG A 66 17.29 -7.03 -8.65
CA ARG A 66 18.36 -7.13 -7.67
C ARG A 66 17.79 -7.59 -6.34
N VAL A 67 18.43 -8.57 -5.72
CA VAL A 67 18.00 -9.19 -4.48
C VAL A 67 19.19 -9.38 -3.55
N ALA A 68 18.97 -9.14 -2.26
CA ALA A 68 19.95 -9.39 -1.21
C ALA A 68 20.01 -10.88 -0.82
N ASP A 69 20.31 -11.79 -1.75
CA ASP A 69 20.51 -13.22 -1.44
C ASP A 69 21.86 -13.44 -0.75
N THR A 70 21.85 -13.38 0.58
CA THR A 70 23.01 -13.65 1.43
C THR A 70 23.18 -15.14 1.77
N SER A 71 22.41 -16.05 1.16
CA SER A 71 22.53 -17.51 1.40
C SER A 71 23.73 -18.16 0.69
N LEU A 72 24.22 -17.55 -0.40
CA LEU A 72 25.24 -18.12 -1.28
C LEU A 72 26.70 -17.76 -0.95
N MET A 73 27.00 -17.16 0.21
CA MET A 73 28.33 -16.67 0.64
C MET A 73 29.51 -17.66 0.46
N LYS A 74 30.09 -17.72 -0.74
CA LYS A 74 31.41 -18.27 -1.09
C LYS A 74 32.02 -17.50 -2.25
N ASN A 75 33.10 -16.78 -1.97
CA ASN A 75 34.01 -16.09 -2.89
C ASN A 75 33.90 -16.46 -4.38
N HIS A 76 33.62 -15.47 -5.24
CA HIS A 76 34.44 -15.16 -6.42
C HIS A 76 34.23 -13.68 -6.82
N ALA A 77 35.26 -13.07 -7.41
CA ALA A 77 35.37 -11.61 -7.54
C ALA A 77 34.60 -11.03 -8.74
N GLY A 78 33.91 -9.92 -8.51
CA GLY A 78 33.03 -9.22 -9.45
C GLY A 78 31.91 -8.53 -8.67
N VAL A 79 32.29 -7.62 -7.77
CA VAL A 79 31.47 -7.23 -6.62
C VAL A 79 30.54 -6.06 -6.94
N TYR A 80 29.24 -6.28 -6.74
CA TYR A 80 28.28 -5.25 -6.36
C TYR A 80 27.89 -5.49 -4.89
N GLU A 81 27.92 -4.44 -4.07
CA GLU A 81 27.68 -4.53 -2.61
C GLU A 81 26.19 -4.43 -2.29
N THR A 82 25.70 -5.10 -1.24
CA THR A 82 24.35 -4.82 -0.73
C THR A 82 24.28 -3.37 -0.26
N ARG A 83 23.54 -2.52 -0.97
CA ARG A 83 23.44 -1.09 -0.69
C ARG A 83 22.54 -0.86 0.54
N VAL A 84 23.13 -0.91 1.73
CA VAL A 84 22.63 -0.08 2.83
C VAL A 84 22.67 1.36 2.34
N LEU A 85 21.55 2.09 2.36
CA LEU A 85 21.58 3.48 1.92
C LEU A 85 22.53 4.26 2.85
N SER A 86 23.55 4.89 2.25
CA SER A 86 24.49 5.73 2.97
C SER A 86 23.71 6.76 3.78
N GLN A 87 23.85 6.71 5.10
CA GLN A 87 23.30 7.73 5.99
C GLN A 87 23.72 9.11 5.49
N PRO A 88 22.82 10.12 5.49
CA PRO A 88 23.11 11.44 4.94
C PRO A 88 24.27 12.08 5.72
N SER A 89 25.47 11.97 5.17
CA SER A 89 26.70 12.41 5.81
C SER A 89 26.97 13.86 5.42
N PHE A 90 27.05 14.73 6.42
CA PHE A 90 27.39 16.13 6.21
C PHE A 90 28.90 16.26 5.97
N SER A 91 29.29 16.66 4.76
CA SER A 91 30.62 17.18 4.46
C SER A 91 30.65 18.68 4.71
N VAL A 92 31.54 19.12 5.61
CA VAL A 92 31.81 20.56 5.81
C VAL A 92 32.38 21.13 4.50
N PRO A 93 31.81 22.20 3.91
CA PRO A 93 32.37 22.80 2.71
C PRO A 93 33.80 23.29 2.93
N GLU A 94 34.72 22.92 2.04
CA GLU A 94 36.13 23.32 2.09
C GLU A 94 36.33 24.84 1.96
N THR A 95 35.37 25.54 1.38
CA THR A 95 35.37 27.00 1.19
C THR A 95 33.99 27.58 1.51
N GLY A 96 33.95 28.84 1.96
CA GLY A 96 32.72 29.54 2.29
C GLY A 96 32.28 29.32 3.74
N VAL A 97 30.98 29.47 4.00
CA VAL A 97 30.39 29.43 5.36
C VAL A 97 29.26 28.40 5.41
N ALA A 98 29.24 27.58 6.45
CA ALA A 98 28.18 26.60 6.69
C ALA A 98 27.78 26.51 8.17
N LEU A 99 26.52 26.17 8.40
CA LEU A 99 25.96 25.84 9.70
C LEU A 99 25.64 24.35 9.79
N PHE A 100 25.87 23.77 10.96
CA PHE A 100 25.50 22.41 11.28
C PHE A 100 24.76 22.38 12.62
N ALA A 101 23.45 22.17 12.59
CA ALA A 101 22.58 22.12 13.75
C ALA A 101 22.26 20.65 14.10
N ASP A 102 22.85 20.15 15.18
CA ASP A 102 22.47 18.85 15.75
C ASP A 102 21.42 19.05 16.85
N LEU A 103 20.22 18.55 16.59
CA LEU A 103 19.05 18.64 17.45
C LEU A 103 19.07 17.62 18.61
N ARG A 104 19.93 16.59 18.56
CA ARG A 104 20.12 15.61 19.64
C ARG A 104 21.16 16.12 20.63
N GLU A 105 22.26 16.71 20.14
CA GLU A 105 23.26 17.39 20.96
C GLU A 105 22.82 18.78 21.43
N MET A 106 21.77 19.34 20.81
CA MET A 106 21.28 20.70 21.05
C MET A 106 22.35 21.77 20.78
N MET A 107 23.02 21.68 19.62
CA MET A 107 24.13 22.57 19.25
C MET A 107 24.06 23.03 17.79
N ILE A 108 24.37 24.30 17.52
CA ILE A 108 24.70 24.77 16.16
C ILE A 108 26.20 25.05 16.07
N ARG A 109 26.88 24.40 15.14
CA ARG A 109 28.29 24.61 14.81
C ARG A 109 28.41 25.48 13.57
N PHE A 110 29.28 26.49 13.63
CA PHE A 110 29.56 27.42 12.54
C PHE A 110 30.93 27.12 11.96
N TYR A 111 30.96 26.85 10.66
CA TYR A 111 32.17 26.56 9.91
C TYR A 111 32.49 27.65 8.90
N ARG A 112 33.78 27.95 8.74
CA ARG A 112 34.34 28.77 7.67
C ARG A 112 35.53 28.06 7.04
N ASP A 113 35.54 27.94 5.72
CA ASP A 113 36.63 27.35 4.94
C ASP A 113 37.14 26.01 5.54
N GLY A 114 36.20 25.07 5.74
CA GLY A 114 36.44 23.75 6.33
C GLY A 114 36.65 23.72 7.86
N LYS A 115 36.74 24.85 8.55
CA LYS A 115 37.14 24.93 9.98
C LYS A 115 36.00 25.38 10.88
N LEU A 116 35.86 24.72 12.03
CA LEU A 116 34.96 25.12 13.11
C LEU A 116 35.48 26.43 13.75
N GLU A 117 34.72 27.52 13.65
CA GLU A 117 35.08 28.81 14.27
C GLU A 117 34.24 29.14 15.52
N ALA A 118 33.01 28.64 15.61
CA ALA A 118 32.12 28.92 16.75
C ALA A 118 31.05 27.83 16.95
N GLU A 119 30.53 27.74 18.19
CA GLU A 119 29.43 26.87 18.58
C GLU A 119 28.37 27.69 19.34
N PHE A 120 27.09 27.39 19.11
CA PHE A 120 25.94 28.12 19.65
C PHE A 120 24.92 27.14 20.25
N PRO A 121 24.78 27.10 21.60
CA PRO A 121 23.86 26.17 22.26
C PRO A 121 22.40 26.42 21.90
N ILE A 122 21.69 25.36 21.52
CA ILE A 122 20.25 25.37 21.30
C ILE A 122 19.55 25.30 22.66
N VAL A 123 18.75 26.31 22.97
CA VAL A 123 17.97 26.43 24.21
C VAL A 123 16.65 25.67 24.12
N SER A 124 16.04 25.61 22.94
CA SER A 124 14.82 24.83 22.68
C SER A 124 14.65 24.50 21.19
N LYS A 125 14.00 23.37 20.90
CA LYS A 125 13.60 22.93 19.55
C LYS A 125 12.13 22.51 19.49
N GLY A 126 11.65 22.10 18.32
CA GLY A 126 10.37 21.42 18.14
C GLY A 126 10.31 20.10 18.93
N LYS A 127 9.13 19.74 19.44
CA LYS A 127 8.95 18.48 20.18
C LYS A 127 9.00 17.28 19.22
N PRO A 128 9.84 16.26 19.47
CA PRO A 128 9.84 15.04 18.66
C PRO A 128 8.47 14.34 18.60
N GLY A 129 8.13 13.79 17.43
CA GLY A 129 6.86 13.15 17.11
C GLY A 129 5.67 14.12 16.93
N SER A 130 5.84 15.42 17.20
CA SER A 130 4.76 16.41 16.99
C SER A 130 4.73 16.93 15.55
N LEU A 131 3.57 17.40 15.08
CA LEU A 131 3.42 18.08 13.78
C LEU A 131 4.48 19.20 13.61
N TRP A 132 4.74 19.93 14.70
CA TRP A 132 5.71 21.01 14.82
C TRP A 132 7.12 20.54 15.23
N GLU A 133 7.50 19.28 14.96
CA GLU A 133 8.90 18.84 15.07
C GLU A 133 9.79 19.66 14.11
N THR A 134 11.00 20.03 14.57
CA THR A 134 11.97 20.78 13.76
C THR A 134 12.42 19.92 12.57
N PRO A 135 12.32 20.41 11.32
CA PRO A 135 12.63 19.61 10.16
C PRO A 135 14.14 19.42 10.01
N THR A 136 14.56 18.17 9.82
CA THR A 136 15.92 17.77 9.44
C THR A 136 16.11 17.87 7.92
N GLY A 137 17.36 17.92 7.46
CA GLY A 137 17.71 18.04 6.04
C GLY A 137 18.74 19.13 5.74
N SER A 138 18.99 19.36 4.45
CA SER A 138 19.94 20.35 3.93
C SER A 138 19.22 21.60 3.43
N TYR A 139 19.46 22.73 4.08
CA TYR A 139 18.75 24.00 3.89
C TYR A 139 19.72 25.16 3.60
N HIS A 140 19.15 26.33 3.33
CA HIS A 140 19.89 27.59 3.24
C HIS A 140 19.14 28.68 4.02
N ILE A 141 19.86 29.63 4.59
CA ILE A 141 19.22 30.81 5.21
C ILE A 141 18.53 31.64 4.12
N LYS A 142 17.19 31.65 4.11
CA LYS A 142 16.36 32.28 3.08
C LYS A 142 16.14 33.77 3.34
N THR A 143 15.87 34.14 4.59
CA THR A 143 15.61 35.53 5.01
C THR A 143 16.28 35.82 6.35
N LYS A 144 16.47 37.11 6.63
CA LYS A 144 17.09 37.61 7.86
C LYS A 144 16.35 38.87 8.32
N GLU A 145 15.80 38.82 9.53
CA GLU A 145 15.08 39.93 10.15
C GLU A 145 15.59 40.18 11.58
N GLU A 146 15.91 41.43 11.91
CA GLU A 146 16.38 41.76 13.28
C GLU A 146 15.31 41.48 14.35
N ASN A 147 14.02 41.57 13.97
CA ASN A 147 12.90 41.16 14.82
C ASN A 147 11.68 40.80 13.96
N HIS A 148 11.41 39.50 13.80
CA HIS A 148 10.29 38.98 13.00
C HIS A 148 9.04 38.79 13.87
N TYR A 149 7.84 39.00 13.34
CA TYR A 149 6.58 38.74 14.07
C TYR A 149 5.91 37.45 13.61
N SER A 150 5.91 36.43 14.47
CA SER A 150 5.17 35.19 14.23
C SER A 150 3.68 35.42 14.45
N THR A 151 2.90 35.43 13.37
CA THR A 151 1.43 35.50 13.42
C THR A 151 0.78 34.23 13.96
N ILE A 152 1.47 33.09 13.91
CA ILE A 152 1.01 31.81 14.48
C ILE A 152 1.21 31.82 16.00
N GLY A 153 2.38 32.26 16.48
CA GLY A 153 2.69 32.29 17.91
C GLY A 153 2.20 33.55 18.65
N GLY A 154 1.88 34.64 17.92
CA GLY A 154 1.55 35.94 18.52
C GLY A 154 2.77 36.64 19.15
N VAL A 155 3.98 36.37 18.67
CA VAL A 155 5.25 36.69 19.33
C VAL A 155 6.28 37.31 18.40
N TRP A 156 7.08 38.22 18.95
CA TRP A 156 8.28 38.75 18.33
C TRP A 156 9.47 37.81 18.52
N MET A 157 10.22 37.58 17.45
CA MET A 157 11.34 36.65 17.35
C MET A 157 12.62 37.44 16.96
N PRO A 158 13.49 37.78 17.92
CA PRO A 158 14.67 38.60 17.66
C PRO A 158 15.75 37.82 16.89
N TYR A 159 16.46 38.51 16.00
CA TYR A 159 17.54 37.98 15.15
C TYR A 159 17.13 36.71 14.39
N SER A 160 15.99 36.77 13.71
CA SER A 160 15.36 35.66 13.02
C SER A 160 16.01 35.36 11.68
N MET A 161 16.33 34.09 11.46
CA MET A 161 16.92 33.55 10.24
C MET A 161 16.05 32.39 9.74
N GLN A 162 15.24 32.62 8.70
CA GLN A 162 14.37 31.59 8.14
C GLN A 162 15.21 30.57 7.37
N PHE A 163 14.92 29.28 7.52
CA PHE A 163 15.58 28.23 6.74
C PHE A 163 14.63 27.34 5.95
N PHE A 164 13.42 27.10 6.47
CA PHE A 164 12.38 26.37 5.74
C PHE A 164 10.98 26.73 6.27
N GLY A 165 9.97 26.85 5.40
CA GLY A 165 8.56 27.04 5.81
C GLY A 165 8.38 28.10 6.92
N ASN A 166 7.75 27.71 8.03
CA ASN A 166 7.61 28.54 9.24
C ASN A 166 8.74 28.36 10.27
N PHE A 167 9.85 27.71 9.90
CA PHE A 167 10.97 27.40 10.80
C PHE A 167 12.13 28.39 10.64
N PHE A 168 12.53 28.92 11.79
CA PHE A 168 13.59 29.91 11.94
C PHE A 168 14.63 29.41 12.95
N ILE A 169 15.86 29.91 12.81
CA ILE A 169 16.81 30.03 13.91
C ILE A 169 16.64 31.45 14.47
N HIS A 170 16.34 31.60 15.77
CA HIS A 170 16.10 32.92 16.37
C HIS A 170 16.43 32.97 17.87
N GLY A 171 16.52 34.17 18.45
CA GLY A 171 16.67 34.39 19.89
C GLY A 171 15.36 34.21 20.66
N TRP A 172 15.41 34.18 21.99
CA TRP A 172 14.23 33.89 22.81
C TRP A 172 13.05 34.83 22.52
N PRO A 173 11.86 34.31 22.13
CA PRO A 173 10.77 35.14 21.66
C PRO A 173 9.97 35.75 22.81
N ARG A 174 9.25 36.83 22.50
CA ARG A 174 8.50 37.65 23.45
C ARG A 174 7.10 37.92 22.93
N TYR A 175 6.10 37.96 23.81
CA TYR A 175 4.76 38.41 23.47
C TYR A 175 4.77 39.89 23.04
N ALA A 176 3.67 40.36 22.45
CA ALA A 176 3.53 41.73 21.97
C ALA A 176 3.70 42.81 23.07
N ASP A 177 3.53 42.45 24.35
CA ASP A 177 3.77 43.31 25.52
C ASP A 177 5.24 43.31 26.01
N GLY A 178 6.12 42.54 25.35
CA GLY A 178 7.54 42.39 25.69
C GLY A 178 7.86 41.30 26.72
N SER A 179 6.85 40.65 27.32
CA SER A 179 7.06 39.56 28.26
C SER A 179 7.61 38.31 27.56
N PRO A 180 8.54 37.55 28.17
CA PRO A 180 9.12 36.36 27.54
C PRO A 180 8.13 35.20 27.51
N VAL A 181 8.15 34.39 26.45
CA VAL A 181 7.38 33.14 26.42
C VAL A 181 7.90 32.14 27.48
N PRO A 182 7.05 31.26 28.03
CA PRO A 182 7.50 30.22 28.95
C PRO A 182 8.41 29.20 28.27
N GLN A 183 9.28 28.53 29.03
CA GLN A 183 10.29 27.60 28.51
C GLN A 183 9.69 26.44 27.68
N GLY A 184 8.48 25.99 28.01
CA GLY A 184 7.74 24.95 27.28
C GLY A 184 6.99 25.41 26.03
N PHE A 185 7.01 26.71 25.69
CA PHE A 185 6.39 27.23 24.47
C PHE A 185 7.13 26.68 23.24
N SER A 186 6.61 25.67 22.54
CA SER A 186 7.26 25.09 21.35
C SER A 186 6.47 25.40 20.08
N GLY A 187 7.19 25.70 19.01
CA GLY A 187 6.65 26.06 17.69
C GLY A 187 7.64 25.70 16.58
N GLY A 188 8.34 24.56 16.74
CA GLY A 188 9.25 24.00 15.74
C GLY A 188 10.59 24.70 15.51
N CYS A 189 10.67 26.01 15.72
CA CYS A 189 11.90 26.78 15.51
C CYS A 189 13.06 26.33 16.41
N ILE A 190 14.29 26.51 15.91
CA ILE A 190 15.53 26.34 16.67
C ILE A 190 15.79 27.64 17.43
N ARG A 191 15.91 27.59 18.76
CA ARG A 191 16.09 28.80 19.56
C ARG A 191 17.43 28.84 20.24
N LEU A 192 18.07 30.01 20.18
CA LEU A 192 19.32 30.32 20.88
C LEU A 192 19.04 31.33 22.00
N SER A 193 20.08 31.64 22.79
CA SER A 193 20.05 32.84 23.63
C SER A 193 19.94 34.09 22.75
N GLU A 194 19.44 35.20 23.29
CA GLU A 194 19.33 36.46 22.52
C GLU A 194 20.71 36.99 22.08
N GLU A 195 21.75 36.72 22.88
CA GLU A 195 23.14 37.07 22.57
C GLU A 195 23.73 36.18 21.44
N ASP A 196 23.48 34.87 21.52
CA ASP A 196 24.00 33.90 20.55
C ASP A 196 23.28 33.98 19.21
N ALA A 197 21.96 34.22 19.22
CA ALA A 197 21.20 34.55 18.02
C ALA A 197 21.76 35.81 17.34
N LYS A 198 22.05 36.87 18.10
CA LYS A 198 22.66 38.09 17.58
C LYS A 198 24.04 37.85 16.96
N LYS A 199 24.90 37.08 17.63
CA LYS A 199 26.22 36.71 17.11
C LYS A 199 26.09 35.92 15.81
N LEU A 200 25.31 34.83 15.81
CA LEU A 200 25.10 33.98 14.65
C LEU A 200 24.51 34.78 13.47
N PHE A 201 23.51 35.63 13.73
CA PHE A 201 22.92 36.54 12.74
C PHE A 201 23.95 37.51 12.15
N SER A 202 24.98 37.92 12.88
CA SER A 202 26.05 38.76 12.32
C SER A 202 27.06 37.99 11.46
N LEU A 203 27.22 36.68 11.69
CA LEU A 203 28.20 35.83 11.00
C LEU A 203 27.72 35.23 9.68
N VAL A 204 26.41 35.01 9.52
CA VAL A 204 25.83 34.35 8.33
C VAL A 204 25.17 35.34 7.37
N THR A 205 25.14 35.00 6.08
CA THR A 205 24.39 35.73 5.06
C THR A 205 23.13 34.96 4.67
N ILE A 206 22.23 35.62 3.91
CA ILE A 206 21.29 34.87 3.06
C ILE A 206 22.11 33.94 2.15
N SER A 207 21.54 32.78 1.81
CA SER A 207 22.17 31.64 1.13
C SER A 207 23.33 30.95 1.86
N THR A 208 23.56 31.22 3.16
CA THR A 208 24.45 30.37 3.97
C THR A 208 23.83 28.97 4.11
N SER A 209 24.58 27.92 3.79
CA SER A 209 24.12 26.53 3.91
C SER A 209 23.93 26.14 5.38
N LEU A 210 22.86 25.42 5.67
CA LEU A 210 22.48 24.94 7.00
C LEU A 210 22.08 23.47 6.91
N PHE A 211 22.75 22.62 7.67
CA PHE A 211 22.44 21.21 7.77
C PHE A 211 21.80 20.95 9.14
N VAL A 212 20.59 20.40 9.17
CA VAL A 212 19.85 20.11 10.41
C VAL A 212 19.71 18.60 10.56
N THR A 213 20.22 18.04 11.66
CA THR A 213 20.18 16.60 11.95
C THR A 213 19.69 16.33 13.38
N ASN A 214 19.42 15.07 13.71
CA ASN A 214 18.98 14.63 15.03
C ASN A 214 19.93 13.53 15.58
N GLY A 215 21.25 13.76 15.50
CA GLY A 215 22.28 12.85 16.00
C GLY A 215 23.10 12.14 14.93
N ALA A 216 23.54 12.84 13.87
CA ALA A 216 24.48 12.31 12.89
C ALA A 216 25.84 13.03 13.01
N GLU A 217 26.95 12.31 12.99
CA GLU A 217 28.30 12.90 13.06
C GLU A 217 28.70 13.54 11.70
N PRO A 218 29.36 14.71 11.67
CA PRO A 218 29.97 15.24 10.46
C PRO A 218 31.00 14.26 9.87
N ALA A 219 31.06 14.14 8.54
CA ALA A 219 31.93 13.17 7.86
C ALA A 219 33.43 13.34 8.18
N LEU A 220 33.85 14.55 8.56
CA LEU A 220 35.20 14.88 9.01
C LEU A 220 35.60 14.20 10.34
N VAL A 221 34.63 13.84 11.19
CA VAL A 221 34.86 13.17 12.48
C VAL A 221 34.87 11.65 12.30
N VAL A 222 33.97 11.13 11.45
CA VAL A 222 33.85 9.69 11.14
C VAL A 222 35.17 9.11 10.60
N ALA A 223 35.94 9.88 9.82
CA ALA A 223 37.24 9.47 9.28
C ALA A 223 38.34 9.19 10.35
N LEU A 224 38.11 9.52 11.62
CA LEU A 224 39.02 9.27 12.73
C LEU A 224 38.54 8.16 13.68
N ALA A 225 37.30 7.68 13.51
CA ALA A 225 36.68 6.69 14.39
C ALA A 225 36.78 5.27 13.81
N ASN A 226 37.99 4.70 13.82
CA ASN A 226 38.16 3.25 13.72
C ASN A 226 37.68 2.58 15.02
N THR A 227 36.37 2.45 15.19
CA THR A 227 35.78 1.58 16.21
C THR A 227 36.09 0.11 15.89
N PRO A 228 36.36 -0.74 16.89
CA PRO A 228 36.59 -2.17 16.66
C PRO A 228 35.35 -2.86 16.09
N GLU A 229 35.55 -4.08 15.56
CA GLU A 229 34.51 -4.97 15.05
C GLU A 229 33.57 -5.43 16.19
N GLU A 230 32.65 -4.56 16.63
CA GLU A 230 31.53 -4.95 17.49
C GLU A 230 30.50 -5.75 16.68
N GLU A 231 29.85 -6.73 17.33
CA GLU A 231 28.79 -7.54 16.72
C GLU A 231 27.61 -6.63 16.31
N GLN A 232 27.37 -6.50 15.00
CA GLN A 232 26.29 -5.66 14.48
C GLN A 232 25.05 -6.52 14.21
N LEU A 233 23.87 -5.98 14.52
CA LEU A 233 22.60 -6.61 14.14
C LEU A 233 22.38 -6.42 12.64
N GLY A 234 22.13 -7.52 11.93
CA GLY A 234 22.04 -7.56 10.47
C GLY A 234 21.02 -8.56 9.96
N TYR A 235 20.79 -8.53 8.63
CA TYR A 235 19.87 -9.42 7.93
C TYR A 235 20.61 -10.56 7.24
N ARG A 236 20.15 -11.78 7.48
CA ARG A 236 20.72 -13.00 6.91
C ARG A 236 19.69 -13.80 6.13
N GLY A 237 20.06 -14.28 4.95
CA GLY A 237 19.26 -15.18 4.13
C GLY A 237 19.17 -16.58 4.74
N ILE A 238 17.98 -17.17 4.72
CA ILE A 238 17.77 -18.55 5.18
C ILE A 238 18.49 -19.57 4.28
N LYS A 239 18.71 -20.78 4.81
CA LYS A 239 19.41 -21.87 4.07
C LYS A 239 18.69 -22.35 2.79
N LYS A 240 17.39 -22.10 2.67
CA LYS A 240 16.57 -22.47 1.51
C LYS A 240 15.93 -21.21 0.92
N PHE A 241 16.79 -20.30 0.50
CA PHE A 241 16.38 -19.07 -0.16
C PHE A 241 15.60 -19.42 -1.44
N SER A 242 14.46 -18.76 -1.63
CA SER A 242 13.56 -18.92 -2.77
C SER A 242 13.71 -17.71 -3.71
N PRO A 243 13.63 -17.90 -5.03
CA PRO A 243 13.68 -16.78 -5.96
C PRO A 243 12.61 -15.71 -5.64
N PRO A 244 12.88 -14.43 -5.94
CA PRO A 244 11.88 -13.39 -5.83
C PRO A 244 10.66 -13.64 -6.74
N PRO A 245 9.47 -13.14 -6.36
CA PRO A 245 8.28 -13.21 -7.20
C PRO A 245 8.41 -12.29 -8.41
N ALA A 246 7.81 -12.68 -9.54
CA ALA A 246 7.50 -11.72 -10.59
C ALA A 246 6.39 -10.78 -10.13
N ILE A 247 6.52 -9.49 -10.46
CA ILE A 247 5.56 -8.44 -10.12
C ILE A 247 5.15 -7.67 -11.38
N SER A 248 3.88 -7.24 -11.43
CA SER A 248 3.33 -6.43 -12.52
C SER A 248 3.85 -4.99 -12.51
N GLY A 249 4.30 -4.50 -11.35
CA GLY A 249 4.98 -3.21 -11.18
C GLY A 249 6.18 -3.06 -12.12
N SER A 250 6.19 -1.94 -12.85
CA SER A 250 7.30 -1.56 -13.74
C SER A 250 8.59 -1.26 -12.95
N ALA A 251 8.45 -0.67 -11.75
CA ALA A 251 9.55 -0.44 -10.83
C ALA A 251 9.11 -0.64 -9.37
N ALA A 252 10.01 -1.14 -8.52
CA ALA A 252 9.76 -1.36 -7.10
C ALA A 252 11.03 -1.36 -6.24
N LEU A 253 10.87 -1.15 -4.93
CA LEU A 253 11.91 -1.28 -3.93
C LEU A 253 11.30 -1.71 -2.58
N VAL A 254 12.02 -2.58 -1.86
CA VAL A 254 11.65 -3.02 -0.51
C VAL A 254 12.84 -2.85 0.44
N GLY A 255 12.64 -2.19 1.58
CA GLY A 255 13.70 -1.91 2.54
C GLY A 255 13.24 -1.69 3.98
N ASP A 256 14.17 -1.82 4.92
CA ASP A 256 14.01 -1.53 6.35
C ASP A 256 14.17 -0.02 6.60
N LEU A 257 13.17 0.60 7.23
CA LEU A 257 13.12 2.05 7.43
C LEU A 257 14.14 2.58 8.45
N GLU A 258 14.66 1.76 9.35
CA GLU A 258 15.54 2.21 10.42
C GLU A 258 17.02 2.01 10.10
N ASN A 259 17.38 0.83 9.56
CA ASN A 259 18.77 0.51 9.23
C ASN A 259 19.12 0.70 7.74
N SER A 260 18.13 1.06 6.91
CA SER A 260 18.29 1.32 5.47
C SER A 260 18.77 0.12 4.64
N PHE A 261 18.62 -1.12 5.14
CA PHE A 261 18.88 -2.33 4.37
C PHE A 261 17.82 -2.52 3.27
N LEU A 262 18.26 -2.83 2.05
CA LEU A 262 17.38 -3.08 0.91
C LEU A 262 17.32 -4.58 0.62
N PHE A 263 16.11 -5.14 0.58
CA PHE A 263 15.88 -6.56 0.32
C PHE A 263 15.72 -6.86 -1.18
N PHE A 264 15.05 -5.97 -1.89
CA PHE A 264 14.62 -6.13 -3.29
C PHE A 264 14.62 -4.79 -4.01
N GLU A 265 15.13 -4.76 -5.24
CA GLU A 265 15.04 -3.62 -6.15
C GLU A 265 14.71 -4.10 -7.58
N LYS A 266 13.71 -3.47 -8.20
CA LYS A 266 13.38 -3.59 -9.62
C LYS A 266 13.33 -2.18 -10.19
N ASN A 267 14.23 -1.82 -11.11
CA ASN A 267 14.29 -0.48 -11.71
C ASN A 267 14.20 0.68 -10.68
N SER A 268 14.84 0.54 -9.51
CA SER A 268 14.61 1.39 -8.33
C SER A 268 14.96 2.89 -8.49
N GLU A 269 15.72 3.25 -9.53
CA GLU A 269 16.05 4.63 -9.90
C GLU A 269 15.33 5.09 -11.20
N GLU A 270 14.37 4.32 -11.71
CA GLU A 270 13.57 4.70 -12.88
C GLU A 270 12.55 5.80 -12.52
N LEU A 271 12.49 6.84 -13.36
CA LEU A 271 11.67 8.02 -13.14
C LEU A 271 10.29 7.81 -13.75
N LEU A 272 9.28 7.58 -12.91
CA LEU A 272 7.91 7.27 -13.31
C LEU A 272 6.91 8.28 -12.72
N PRO A 273 5.76 8.53 -13.37
CA PRO A 273 4.64 9.23 -12.76
C PRO A 273 4.19 8.51 -11.47
N ILE A 274 4.00 9.24 -10.38
CA ILE A 274 3.70 8.66 -9.05
C ILE A 274 2.28 8.89 -8.55
N ALA A 275 1.43 9.50 -9.37
CA ALA A 275 0.03 9.79 -9.04
C ALA A 275 -0.13 10.37 -7.63
N SER A 276 -1.18 9.95 -6.91
CA SER A 276 -1.51 10.42 -5.55
C SER A 276 -0.48 10.09 -4.44
N LEU A 277 0.62 9.39 -4.72
CA LEU A 277 1.75 9.33 -3.77
C LEU A 277 2.33 10.73 -3.49
N SER A 278 2.16 11.66 -4.45
CA SER A 278 2.45 13.08 -4.29
C SER A 278 1.85 13.71 -3.03
N LYS A 279 0.70 13.18 -2.57
CA LYS A 279 0.00 13.69 -1.38
C LYS A 279 0.77 13.49 -0.08
N LEU A 280 1.74 12.57 -0.03
CA LEU A 280 2.67 12.43 1.10
C LEU A 280 3.56 13.68 1.25
N MET A 281 4.06 14.23 0.14
CA MET A 281 4.78 15.51 0.15
C MET A 281 3.85 16.67 0.46
N THR A 282 2.62 16.68 -0.07
CA THR A 282 1.63 17.73 0.24
C THR A 282 1.27 17.76 1.73
N ALA A 283 1.13 16.60 2.38
CA ALA A 283 0.94 16.53 3.83
C ALA A 283 2.16 17.09 4.58
N LEU A 284 3.38 16.71 4.17
CA LEU A 284 4.64 17.21 4.74
C LEU A 284 4.76 18.75 4.63
N ILE A 285 4.53 19.33 3.44
CA ILE A 285 4.57 20.78 3.25
C ILE A 285 3.44 21.48 4.00
N SER A 286 2.25 20.89 4.10
CA SER A 286 1.16 21.45 4.91
C SER A 286 1.60 21.64 6.36
N VAL A 287 2.07 20.58 7.03
CA VAL A 287 2.44 20.66 8.46
C VAL A 287 3.66 21.55 8.72
N GLU A 288 4.51 21.76 7.71
CA GLU A 288 5.72 22.56 7.83
C GLU A 288 5.58 24.05 7.41
N ALA A 289 4.62 24.37 6.54
CA ALA A 289 4.45 25.70 5.97
C ALA A 289 3.07 26.35 6.24
N ALA A 290 2.05 25.60 6.68
CA ALA A 290 0.72 26.13 6.99
C ALA A 290 0.36 26.07 8.48
N ASN A 291 -0.47 27.02 8.93
CA ASN A 291 -1.04 27.00 10.28
C ASN A 291 -2.18 25.98 10.36
N GLN A 292 -1.94 24.85 11.04
CA GLN A 292 -2.87 23.72 11.14
C GLN A 292 -4.22 24.09 11.78
N PHE A 293 -4.27 25.10 12.65
CA PHE A 293 -5.50 25.56 13.32
C PHE A 293 -6.28 26.63 12.53
N LYS A 294 -5.79 27.05 11.37
CA LYS A 294 -6.47 28.07 10.58
C LYS A 294 -7.60 27.43 9.80
N VAL A 295 -8.83 27.91 10.01
CA VAL A 295 -10.00 27.50 9.24
C VAL A 295 -9.82 27.90 7.78
N VAL A 296 -9.90 26.92 6.89
CA VAL A 296 -9.91 27.06 5.43
C VAL A 296 -11.35 26.89 4.96
N GLU A 297 -11.74 27.68 3.95
CA GLU A 297 -12.99 27.51 3.23
C GLU A 297 -12.69 26.85 1.87
N ILE A 298 -13.39 25.76 1.57
CA ILE A 298 -13.34 25.08 0.27
C ILE A 298 -14.07 25.95 -0.75
N THR A 299 -13.47 26.15 -1.91
CA THR A 299 -13.99 27.01 -2.98
C THR A 299 -14.21 26.20 -4.26
N GLU A 300 -15.01 26.74 -5.19
CA GLU A 300 -15.21 26.18 -6.54
C GLU A 300 -13.90 25.98 -7.32
N ALA A 301 -12.81 26.64 -6.93
CA ALA A 301 -11.49 26.47 -7.54
C ALA A 301 -10.67 25.32 -6.92
N ASP A 302 -11.10 24.78 -5.77
CA ASP A 302 -10.49 23.58 -5.16
C ASP A 302 -11.21 22.30 -5.59
N VAL A 303 -12.52 22.35 -5.81
CA VAL A 303 -13.33 21.20 -6.22
C VAL A 303 -12.93 20.77 -7.63
N VAL A 304 -12.20 19.66 -7.74
CA VAL A 304 -11.68 19.17 -9.02
C VAL A 304 -12.69 18.25 -9.68
N ALA A 305 -13.10 18.56 -10.92
CA ALA A 305 -14.06 17.78 -11.69
C ALA A 305 -13.59 16.37 -12.11
N TYR A 306 -12.41 15.92 -11.66
CA TYR A 306 -11.84 14.61 -11.94
C TYR A 306 -11.27 13.98 -10.67
N GLY A 307 -11.76 12.78 -10.34
CA GLY A 307 -11.43 12.08 -9.09
C GLY A 307 -12.14 12.68 -7.87
N GLU A 308 -13.47 12.66 -7.87
CA GLU A 308 -14.31 13.05 -6.72
C GLU A 308 -13.99 12.17 -5.50
N ALA A 309 -13.08 12.65 -4.66
CA ALA A 309 -12.50 11.88 -3.56
C ALA A 309 -12.50 12.73 -2.29
N GLY A 310 -13.00 12.19 -1.18
CA GLY A 310 -13.15 12.89 0.09
C GLY A 310 -14.45 13.69 0.27
N GLY A 311 -15.26 13.85 -0.78
CA GLY A 311 -16.64 14.35 -0.69
C GLY A 311 -16.79 15.81 -0.22
N LEU A 312 -15.75 16.63 -0.38
CA LEU A 312 -15.74 18.04 0.00
C LEU A 312 -16.57 18.88 -0.97
N ARG A 313 -17.18 19.97 -0.48
CA ARG A 313 -18.04 20.86 -1.27
C ARG A 313 -17.63 22.32 -1.11
N ALA A 314 -17.85 23.12 -2.15
CA ALA A 314 -17.67 24.56 -2.07
C ALA A 314 -18.55 25.16 -0.94
N GLY A 315 -17.94 26.00 -0.09
CA GLY A 315 -18.54 26.55 1.12
C GLY A 315 -18.29 25.74 2.40
N ASP A 316 -17.75 24.51 2.32
CA ASP A 316 -17.32 23.76 3.50
C ASP A 316 -16.18 24.49 4.22
N ARG A 317 -16.18 24.44 5.56
CA ARG A 317 -15.19 25.12 6.40
C ARG A 317 -14.63 24.19 7.47
N MET A 318 -13.32 23.99 7.48
CA MET A 318 -12.62 23.14 8.43
C MET A 318 -11.20 23.63 8.71
N GLU A 319 -10.59 23.17 9.80
CA GLU A 319 -9.20 23.51 10.12
C GLU A 319 -8.23 22.87 9.11
N MET A 320 -7.10 23.52 8.85
CA MET A 320 -6.08 23.02 7.92
C MET A 320 -5.58 21.60 8.28
N GLY A 321 -5.46 21.28 9.57
CA GLY A 321 -5.10 19.93 10.02
C GLY A 321 -6.19 18.87 9.76
N GLU A 322 -7.46 19.26 9.67
CA GLU A 322 -8.57 18.36 9.34
C GLU A 322 -8.54 17.94 7.86
N LEU A 323 -8.03 18.80 6.96
CA LEU A 323 -7.86 18.48 5.53
C LEU A 323 -6.84 17.36 5.27
N LEU A 324 -5.97 17.06 6.24
CA LEU A 324 -5.02 15.95 6.12
C LEU A 324 -5.72 14.58 6.09
N TRP A 325 -6.88 14.43 6.74
CA TRP A 325 -7.64 13.17 6.73
C TRP A 325 -8.22 12.81 5.35
N PRO A 326 -9.01 13.66 4.66
CA PRO A 326 -9.45 13.38 3.30
C PRO A 326 -8.28 13.30 2.31
N LEU A 327 -7.21 14.09 2.51
CA LEU A 327 -5.99 14.02 1.68
C LEU A 327 -5.32 12.64 1.75
N LEU A 328 -5.13 12.09 2.95
CA LEU A 328 -4.35 10.87 3.17
C LEU A 328 -5.19 9.60 3.05
N LEU A 329 -6.35 9.55 3.73
CA LEU A 329 -7.23 8.37 3.74
C LEU A 329 -8.01 8.22 2.44
N ALA A 330 -8.76 9.25 2.06
CA ALA A 330 -9.65 9.23 0.90
C ALA A 330 -8.95 9.66 -0.41
N SER A 331 -7.68 10.10 -0.36
CA SER A 331 -6.92 10.57 -1.53
C SER A 331 -7.49 11.84 -2.21
N SER A 332 -8.17 12.70 -1.45
CA SER A 332 -8.86 13.89 -1.96
C SER A 332 -7.96 14.87 -2.70
N ASN A 333 -8.34 15.19 -3.94
CA ASN A 333 -7.70 16.23 -4.75
C ASN A 333 -8.09 17.62 -4.21
N ASP A 334 -9.35 17.82 -3.84
CA ASP A 334 -9.87 19.09 -3.33
C ASP A 334 -9.17 19.52 -2.04
N ALA A 335 -8.88 18.56 -1.14
CA ALA A 335 -8.07 18.82 0.05
C ALA A 335 -6.66 19.29 -0.32
N ALA A 336 -6.01 18.66 -1.32
CA ALA A 336 -4.68 19.05 -1.77
C ALA A 336 -4.65 20.47 -2.36
N TYR A 337 -5.64 20.84 -3.17
CA TYR A 337 -5.76 22.19 -3.74
C TYR A 337 -6.13 23.25 -2.69
N ALA A 338 -7.04 22.94 -1.75
CA ALA A 338 -7.40 23.86 -0.66
C ALA A 338 -6.21 24.13 0.29
N ILE A 339 -5.42 23.10 0.60
CA ILE A 339 -4.14 23.22 1.33
C ILE A 339 -3.18 24.12 0.55
N ALA A 340 -2.96 23.85 -0.73
CA ALA A 340 -1.96 24.56 -1.55
C ALA A 340 -2.33 26.03 -1.81
N ARG A 341 -3.60 26.29 -2.16
CA ARG A 341 -4.16 27.64 -2.40
C ARG A 341 -3.97 28.56 -1.20
N HIS A 342 -3.95 28.02 0.01
CA HIS A 342 -3.75 28.78 1.24
C HIS A 342 -2.43 29.57 1.30
N LEU A 343 -1.37 29.01 0.71
CA LEU A 343 -0.05 29.63 0.59
C LEU A 343 0.19 30.21 -0.83
N GLY A 344 -0.79 30.04 -1.72
CA GLY A 344 -0.64 30.20 -3.17
C GLY A 344 -0.07 28.95 -3.82
N THR A 345 -0.82 28.32 -4.73
CA THR A 345 -0.50 26.98 -5.27
C THR A 345 0.89 26.88 -5.88
N GLU A 346 1.33 27.87 -6.67
CA GLU A 346 2.71 27.88 -7.19
C GLU A 346 3.78 27.92 -6.09
N GLN A 347 3.54 28.68 -5.01
CA GLN A 347 4.47 28.77 -3.90
C GLN A 347 4.51 27.47 -3.09
N PHE A 348 3.37 26.80 -2.98
CA PHE A 348 3.27 25.48 -2.38
C PHE A 348 4.08 24.44 -3.18
N VAL A 349 3.89 24.40 -4.51
CA VAL A 349 4.64 23.50 -5.40
C VAL A 349 6.15 23.81 -5.40
N ARG A 350 6.55 25.09 -5.32
CA ARG A 350 7.96 25.45 -5.10
C ARG A 350 8.49 24.86 -3.79
N LEU A 351 7.74 24.93 -2.69
CA LEU A 351 8.14 24.34 -1.41
C LEU A 351 8.23 22.80 -1.46
N MET A 352 7.35 22.12 -2.22
CA MET A 352 7.44 20.67 -2.44
C MET A 352 8.77 20.28 -3.10
N ASN A 353 9.17 21.01 -4.15
CA ASN A 353 10.42 20.73 -4.86
C ASN A 353 11.67 21.14 -4.04
N GLU A 354 11.65 22.30 -3.37
CA GLU A 354 12.71 22.68 -2.41
C GLU A 354 12.89 21.63 -1.29
N LYS A 355 11.79 21.01 -0.83
CA LYS A 355 11.84 19.93 0.15
C LYS A 355 12.47 18.66 -0.44
N SER A 356 12.08 18.25 -1.66
CA SER A 356 12.74 17.14 -2.37
C SER A 356 14.25 17.30 -2.45
N GLU A 357 14.73 18.50 -2.83
CA GLU A 357 16.16 18.83 -2.85
C GLU A 357 16.79 18.70 -1.45
N SER A 358 16.15 19.29 -0.42
CA SER A 358 16.66 19.27 0.97
C SER A 358 16.77 17.87 1.60
N LEU A 359 16.00 16.91 1.07
CA LEU A 359 15.97 15.50 1.49
C LEU A 359 16.82 14.58 0.60
N GLY A 360 17.50 15.11 -0.43
CA GLY A 360 18.29 14.29 -1.35
C GLY A 360 17.45 13.39 -2.27
N LEU A 361 16.21 13.80 -2.57
CA LEU A 361 15.32 13.15 -3.54
C LEU A 361 15.69 13.60 -4.97
N ALA A 362 16.89 13.22 -5.39
CA ALA A 362 17.59 13.75 -6.57
C ALA A 362 16.86 13.53 -7.91
N ARG A 363 15.84 12.67 -7.94
CA ARG A 363 15.04 12.32 -9.12
C ARG A 363 13.55 12.42 -8.80
N THR A 364 13.15 13.47 -8.09
CA THR A 364 11.74 13.75 -7.74
C THR A 364 11.34 15.17 -8.15
N PHE A 365 10.21 15.30 -8.82
CA PHE A 365 9.65 16.58 -9.27
C PHE A 365 8.13 16.61 -9.09
N TYR A 366 7.60 17.77 -8.69
CA TYR A 366 6.18 18.03 -8.56
C TYR A 366 5.77 19.22 -9.43
N ALA A 367 4.79 19.02 -10.30
CA ALA A 367 4.11 20.07 -11.06
C ALA A 367 2.92 20.66 -10.28
N GLU A 368 2.21 19.84 -9.49
CA GLU A 368 1.01 20.24 -8.74
C GLU A 368 0.80 19.39 -7.45
N PRO A 369 -0.08 19.77 -6.51
CA PRO A 369 -0.08 19.19 -5.15
C PRO A 369 -0.86 17.87 -5.00
N SER A 370 -1.62 17.41 -6.00
CA SER A 370 -2.54 16.28 -5.85
C SER A 370 -2.02 14.95 -6.40
N GLY A 371 -1.13 14.97 -7.41
CA GLY A 371 -0.77 13.79 -8.19
C GLY A 371 -1.69 13.49 -9.37
N LEU A 372 -2.34 14.51 -9.92
CA LEU A 372 -3.14 14.43 -11.15
C LEU A 372 -2.32 14.72 -12.41
N ASP A 373 -1.27 15.55 -12.31
CA ASP A 373 -0.39 15.80 -13.45
C ASP A 373 0.63 14.65 -13.58
N PRO A 374 0.76 14.01 -14.76
CA PRO A 374 1.74 12.94 -14.95
C PRO A 374 3.20 13.42 -14.86
N GLU A 375 3.48 14.73 -14.87
CA GLU A 375 4.79 15.30 -14.56
C GLU A 375 5.14 15.28 -13.05
N ASN A 376 4.19 14.95 -12.16
CA ASN A 376 4.52 14.53 -10.80
C ASN A 376 5.22 13.17 -10.85
N LYS A 377 6.57 13.19 -10.85
CA LYS A 377 7.43 12.03 -11.07
C LYS A 377 8.41 11.83 -9.93
N SER A 378 8.70 10.57 -9.63
CA SER A 378 9.73 10.16 -8.66
C SER A 378 10.27 8.78 -9.04
N THR A 379 11.08 8.19 -8.17
CA THR A 379 11.65 6.85 -8.30
C THR A 379 11.26 6.02 -7.06
N PRO A 380 11.24 4.67 -7.12
CA PRO A 380 11.02 3.86 -5.93
C PRO A 380 11.99 4.19 -4.78
N LEU A 381 13.26 4.48 -5.09
CA LEU A 381 14.29 4.88 -4.14
C LEU A 381 13.99 6.22 -3.46
N ASP A 382 13.61 7.25 -4.22
CA ASP A 382 13.30 8.56 -3.62
C ASP A 382 11.98 8.55 -2.83
N MET A 383 10.98 7.80 -3.30
CA MET A 383 9.76 7.57 -2.53
C MET A 383 10.06 6.83 -1.21
N PHE A 384 10.96 5.85 -1.21
CA PHE A 384 11.40 5.18 0.02
C PHE A 384 12.10 6.15 0.98
N LYS A 385 13.01 7.00 0.50
CA LYS A 385 13.64 8.06 1.32
C LYS A 385 12.61 9.04 1.89
N LEU A 386 11.59 9.42 1.13
CA LEU A 386 10.50 10.27 1.62
C LEU A 386 9.75 9.59 2.77
N VAL A 387 9.40 8.32 2.62
CA VAL A 387 8.72 7.52 3.66
C VAL A 387 9.60 7.33 4.88
N GLN A 388 10.91 7.09 4.69
CA GLN A 388 11.90 7.03 5.77
C GLN A 388 12.05 8.38 6.50
N HIS A 389 12.03 9.51 5.79
CA HIS A 389 12.01 10.82 6.42
C HIS A 389 10.73 11.03 7.25
N LEU A 390 9.56 10.65 6.70
CA LEU A 390 8.28 10.70 7.41
C LEU A 390 8.30 9.81 8.65
N TRP A 391 8.76 8.56 8.55
CA TRP A 391 8.89 7.63 9.66
C TRP A 391 9.74 8.19 10.81
N ASN A 392 10.91 8.75 10.48
CA ASN A 392 11.89 9.20 11.46
C ASN A 392 11.62 10.61 12.03
N ASN A 393 10.90 11.48 11.32
CA ASN A 393 10.78 12.92 11.67
C ASN A 393 9.33 13.47 11.67
N LYS A 394 8.36 12.71 11.14
CA LYS A 394 6.94 13.09 11.00
C LYS A 394 6.02 11.88 11.15
N ARG A 395 6.35 10.96 12.07
CA ARG A 395 5.71 9.64 12.23
C ARG A 395 4.19 9.69 12.28
N SER A 396 3.63 10.73 12.89
CA SER A 396 2.18 10.98 12.95
C SER A 396 1.50 11.06 11.58
N LEU A 397 2.17 11.51 10.51
CA LEU A 397 1.61 11.47 9.15
C LEU A 397 1.53 10.03 8.59
N VAL A 398 2.45 9.15 8.98
CA VAL A 398 2.41 7.72 8.60
C VAL A 398 1.33 7.01 9.41
N GLU A 399 1.25 7.27 10.72
CA GLU A 399 0.22 6.74 11.61
C GLU A 399 -1.19 7.15 11.14
N MET A 400 -1.39 8.41 10.72
CA MET A 400 -2.64 8.87 10.09
C MET A 400 -3.03 8.06 8.84
N THR A 401 -2.06 7.53 8.08
CA THR A 401 -2.34 6.66 6.91
C THR A 401 -2.58 5.19 7.27
N ALA A 402 -2.37 4.78 8.52
CA ALA A 402 -2.68 3.43 9.00
C ALA A 402 -4.13 3.29 9.48
N GLU A 403 -4.74 4.39 9.94
CA GLU A 403 -6.12 4.41 10.43
C GLU A 403 -7.11 3.89 9.40
N ARG A 404 -8.07 3.05 9.80
CA ARG A 404 -9.12 2.52 8.90
C ARG A 404 -10.08 3.60 8.41
N SER A 405 -10.40 4.56 9.26
CA SER A 405 -11.29 5.68 8.96
C SER A 405 -11.07 6.86 9.91
N HIS A 406 -11.51 8.03 9.48
CA HIS A 406 -11.65 9.21 10.32
C HIS A 406 -12.94 9.95 9.95
N LYS A 407 -13.90 10.00 10.88
CA LYS A 407 -15.25 10.57 10.66
C LYS A 407 -15.92 9.92 9.43
N ALA A 408 -16.17 10.68 8.37
CA ALA A 408 -16.78 10.19 7.13
C ALA A 408 -15.76 9.70 6.08
N TRP A 409 -14.46 9.88 6.33
CA TRP A 409 -13.40 9.49 5.39
C TRP A 409 -12.86 8.11 5.73
N ARG A 410 -12.76 7.25 4.72
CA ARG A 410 -12.20 5.91 4.86
C ARG A 410 -10.86 5.81 4.15
N ASN A 411 -10.06 4.87 4.62
CA ASN A 411 -8.77 4.57 4.05
C ASN A 411 -8.94 3.68 2.81
N ILE A 412 -8.67 4.23 1.63
CA ILE A 412 -8.71 3.47 0.37
C ILE A 412 -7.46 2.59 0.17
N HIS A 413 -6.58 2.48 1.17
CA HIS A 413 -5.41 1.63 1.10
C HIS A 413 -5.83 0.16 1.31
N PRO A 414 -5.56 -0.76 0.36
CA PRO A 414 -6.13 -2.11 0.36
C PRO A 414 -5.73 -2.94 1.59
N PHE A 415 -4.62 -2.60 2.23
CA PHE A 415 -4.10 -3.30 3.41
C PHE A 415 -4.56 -2.72 4.76
N ALA A 416 -5.45 -1.71 4.79
CA ALA A 416 -5.94 -1.10 6.04
C ALA A 416 -6.69 -2.10 6.98
N SER A 417 -7.16 -3.24 6.45
CA SER A 417 -7.77 -4.31 7.25
C SER A 417 -6.76 -5.22 7.98
N LYS A 418 -5.47 -5.15 7.63
CA LYS A 418 -4.43 -6.09 8.03
C LYS A 418 -3.68 -5.60 9.27
N SER A 419 -3.59 -6.43 10.32
CA SER A 419 -3.03 -6.01 11.63
C SER A 419 -1.55 -5.62 11.64
N SER A 420 -0.80 -6.02 10.60
CA SER A 420 0.63 -5.71 10.42
C SER A 420 0.88 -4.44 9.59
N PHE A 421 -0.16 -3.79 9.07
CA PHE A 421 -0.03 -2.58 8.26
C PHE A 421 0.16 -1.34 9.15
N GLU A 422 1.20 -0.55 8.87
CA GLU A 422 1.61 0.59 9.71
C GLU A 422 1.48 1.95 9.01
N GLY A 423 0.95 1.98 7.79
CA GLY A 423 0.73 3.20 7.01
C GLY A 423 1.23 3.09 5.57
N GLY A 424 0.77 3.99 4.70
CA GLY A 424 1.03 3.91 3.27
C GLY A 424 0.17 4.87 2.46
N LYS A 425 0.32 4.82 1.12
CA LYS A 425 -0.55 5.59 0.22
C LYS A 425 -0.66 4.86 -1.11
N THR A 426 -1.86 4.89 -1.69
CA THR A 426 -2.13 4.46 -3.07
C THR A 426 -2.33 5.65 -4.00
N GLY A 427 -2.17 5.42 -5.30
CA GLY A 427 -2.50 6.36 -6.35
C GLY A 427 -2.74 5.66 -7.69
N TYR A 428 -3.55 6.29 -8.54
CA TYR A 428 -3.81 5.86 -9.90
C TYR A 428 -4.08 7.08 -10.79
N ILE A 429 -3.40 7.13 -11.94
CA ILE A 429 -3.79 7.87 -13.15
C ILE A 429 -3.41 6.99 -14.36
N PRO A 430 -4.05 7.12 -15.53
CA PRO A 430 -3.76 6.27 -16.70
C PRO A 430 -2.28 6.18 -17.08
N GLU A 431 -1.54 7.28 -16.96
CA GLU A 431 -0.12 7.42 -17.27
C GLU A 431 0.81 6.77 -16.23
N ALA A 432 0.35 6.65 -14.98
CA ALA A 432 1.11 6.06 -13.86
C ALA A 432 0.79 4.58 -13.62
N LYS A 433 -0.30 4.07 -14.23
CA LYS A 433 -1.04 2.89 -13.75
C LYS A 433 -1.30 3.00 -12.23
N LYS A 434 -1.35 1.87 -11.51
CA LYS A 434 -1.44 1.87 -10.04
C LYS A 434 -0.05 2.04 -9.42
N THR A 435 0.00 2.84 -8.37
CA THR A 435 1.20 3.15 -7.58
C THR A 435 0.89 2.98 -6.10
N ILE A 436 1.82 2.42 -5.31
CA ILE A 436 1.62 2.18 -3.89
C ILE A 436 2.92 2.37 -3.09
N VAL A 437 2.75 2.89 -1.88
CA VAL A 437 3.67 2.81 -0.76
C VAL A 437 2.95 2.06 0.35
N SER A 438 3.57 1.05 0.95
CA SER A 438 3.04 0.37 2.14
C SER A 438 4.15 0.09 3.14
N VAL A 439 3.90 0.34 4.43
CA VAL A 439 4.78 0.02 5.55
C VAL A 439 4.14 -1.11 6.36
N PHE A 440 4.93 -2.11 6.73
CA PHE A 440 4.48 -3.23 7.57
C PHE A 440 5.47 -3.52 8.69
N SER A 441 4.94 -3.89 9.86
CA SER A 441 5.71 -4.65 10.85
C SER A 441 5.89 -6.08 10.32
N VAL A 442 7.14 -6.47 10.11
CA VAL A 442 7.52 -7.81 9.61
C VAL A 442 8.37 -8.52 10.69
N PRO A 443 7.94 -9.69 11.18
CA PRO A 443 8.72 -10.48 12.13
C PRO A 443 9.76 -11.33 11.39
N PHE A 444 11.04 -11.10 11.69
CA PHE A 444 12.20 -11.83 11.14
C PHE A 444 12.84 -12.80 12.16
N GLY A 445 12.12 -13.13 13.24
CA GLY A 445 12.57 -14.02 14.31
C GLY A 445 11.68 -13.85 15.56
N GLU A 446 11.95 -14.61 16.64
CA GLU A 446 11.14 -14.56 17.87
C GLU A 446 11.14 -13.20 18.60
N PHE A 447 12.13 -12.33 18.32
CA PHE A 447 12.35 -11.08 19.05
C PHE A 447 12.65 -9.86 18.16
N ALA A 448 12.42 -9.97 16.85
CA ALA A 448 12.78 -8.93 15.88
C ALA A 448 11.61 -8.65 14.91
N GLU A 449 10.66 -7.84 15.35
CA GLU A 449 9.79 -7.09 14.44
C GLU A 449 10.57 -5.90 13.86
N ARG A 450 10.42 -5.66 12.56
CA ARG A 450 11.13 -4.62 11.81
C ARG A 450 10.15 -3.90 10.88
N HIS A 451 10.36 -2.61 10.70
CA HIS A 451 9.48 -1.72 9.94
C HIS A 451 9.92 -1.67 8.48
N VAL A 452 9.25 -2.44 7.62
CA VAL A 452 9.63 -2.62 6.22
C VAL A 452 8.70 -1.82 5.32
N ALA A 453 9.26 -0.92 4.51
CA ALA A 453 8.53 -0.19 3.50
C ALA A 453 8.71 -0.81 2.11
N MET A 454 7.61 -0.83 1.35
CA MET A 454 7.49 -1.36 0.01
C MET A 454 6.95 -0.26 -0.89
N VAL A 455 7.67 0.04 -1.96
CA VAL A 455 7.25 0.99 -3.00
C VAL A 455 7.10 0.23 -4.30
N VAL A 456 5.95 0.36 -4.97
CA VAL A 456 5.70 -0.24 -6.29
C VAL A 456 5.03 0.81 -7.19
N LEU A 457 5.60 1.04 -8.37
CA LEU A 457 5.15 2.02 -9.37
C LEU A 457 4.84 1.31 -10.70
N GLY A 458 3.85 1.82 -11.44
CA GLY A 458 3.52 1.27 -12.76
C GLY A 458 2.97 -0.16 -12.72
N SER A 459 2.17 -0.49 -11.71
CA SER A 459 1.61 -1.83 -11.47
C SER A 459 0.19 -1.96 -12.00
N ASP A 460 -0.18 -3.18 -12.42
CA ASP A 460 -1.55 -3.54 -12.77
C ASP A 460 -2.30 -4.14 -11.56
N ASN A 461 -1.58 -4.81 -10.65
CA ASN A 461 -2.11 -5.44 -9.42
C ASN A 461 -1.20 -5.16 -8.21
N ILE A 462 -1.34 -3.95 -7.62
CA ILE A 462 -0.60 -3.53 -6.42
C ILE A 462 -0.85 -4.43 -5.21
N GLN A 463 -2.03 -5.05 -5.08
CA GLN A 463 -2.33 -5.92 -3.95
C GLN A 463 -1.51 -7.22 -4.02
N SER A 464 -1.45 -7.86 -5.19
CA SER A 464 -0.62 -9.07 -5.38
C SER A 464 0.87 -8.76 -5.29
N ASP A 465 1.33 -7.70 -5.98
CA ASP A 465 2.75 -7.33 -6.02
C ASP A 465 3.32 -7.08 -4.60
N VAL A 466 2.59 -6.32 -3.77
CA VAL A 466 3.04 -6.00 -2.39
C VAL A 466 3.00 -7.22 -1.47
N GLU A 467 1.94 -8.04 -1.51
CA GLU A 467 1.84 -9.21 -0.64
C GLU A 467 2.88 -10.29 -0.97
N ARG A 468 3.14 -10.52 -2.26
CA ARG A 468 4.19 -11.44 -2.71
C ARG A 468 5.56 -10.97 -2.28
N LEU A 469 5.87 -9.68 -2.44
CA LEU A 469 7.14 -9.10 -1.94
C LEU A 469 7.25 -9.21 -0.41
N ARG A 470 6.18 -8.91 0.34
CA ARG A 470 6.17 -8.96 1.80
C ARG A 470 6.38 -10.38 2.34
N LEU A 471 5.66 -11.36 1.80
CA LEU A 471 5.79 -12.76 2.23
C LEU A 471 7.11 -13.36 1.77
N TRP A 472 7.60 -13.02 0.57
CA TRP A 472 8.94 -13.40 0.14
C TRP A 472 10.01 -12.83 1.08
N VAL A 473 9.99 -11.54 1.43
CA VAL A 473 10.94 -10.96 2.41
C VAL A 473 10.84 -11.67 3.76
N LYS A 474 9.63 -11.85 4.30
CA LYS A 474 9.40 -12.53 5.59
C LYS A 474 9.90 -13.97 5.62
N GLN A 475 9.83 -14.68 4.49
CA GLN A 475 10.23 -16.09 4.40
C GLN A 475 11.71 -16.29 4.10
N ASN A 476 12.38 -15.30 3.51
CA ASN A 476 13.75 -15.46 3.01
C ASN A 476 14.83 -14.92 3.94
N PHE A 477 14.48 -14.09 4.92
CA PHE A 477 15.45 -13.41 5.80
C PHE A 477 15.18 -13.69 7.29
N GLU A 478 16.25 -13.65 8.08
CA GLU A 478 16.28 -13.64 9.55
C GLU A 478 17.04 -12.38 10.01
N TYR A 479 16.74 -11.85 11.21
CA TYR A 479 17.45 -10.69 11.78
C TYR A 479 18.13 -11.04 13.11
N GLY A 480 19.44 -10.80 13.22
CA GLY A 480 20.24 -11.23 14.38
C GLY A 480 21.68 -10.69 14.40
N LEU A 481 22.48 -11.15 15.36
CA LEU A 481 23.89 -10.74 15.52
C LEU A 481 24.78 -11.33 14.42
N GLU A 482 25.54 -10.48 13.74
CA GLU A 482 26.54 -10.87 12.72
C GLU A 482 27.94 -10.32 13.01
N SER A 483 28.95 -10.98 12.43
CA SER A 483 30.31 -10.46 12.26
C SER A 483 30.42 -9.66 10.94
N PRO A 484 31.44 -8.81 10.75
CA PRO A 484 31.50 -7.86 9.65
C PRO A 484 31.30 -8.46 8.24
N LEU A 485 30.52 -7.75 7.44
CA LEU A 485 29.96 -8.20 6.16
C LEU A 485 31.01 -8.49 5.07
N GLN A 486 30.89 -9.66 4.44
CA GLN A 486 31.19 -9.84 3.01
C GLN A 486 29.94 -10.35 2.30
N SER A 487 29.05 -9.41 1.95
CA SER A 487 27.85 -9.68 1.17
C SER A 487 28.23 -10.13 -0.25
N GLN A 488 27.58 -11.18 -0.75
CA GLN A 488 27.50 -11.46 -2.19
C GLN A 488 26.09 -11.12 -2.68
N GLN A 489 25.97 -10.50 -3.85
CA GLN A 489 24.70 -10.31 -4.53
C GLN A 489 24.40 -11.48 -5.47
N VAL A 490 23.11 -11.69 -5.75
CA VAL A 490 22.61 -12.55 -6.82
C VAL A 490 21.69 -11.71 -7.70
N GLU A 491 22.05 -11.57 -8.98
CA GLU A 491 21.16 -11.01 -9.98
C GLU A 491 20.19 -12.09 -10.46
N TYR A 492 18.89 -11.76 -10.48
CA TYR A 492 17.86 -12.60 -11.07
C TYR A 492 17.43 -11.98 -12.41
N THR A 493 17.39 -12.81 -13.45
CA THR A 493 16.72 -12.45 -14.71
C THR A 493 15.21 -12.67 -14.58
N VAL A 494 14.42 -12.12 -15.50
CA VAL A 494 12.95 -12.29 -15.47
C VAL A 494 12.57 -13.78 -15.53
N GLU A 495 13.35 -14.58 -16.24
CA GLU A 495 13.19 -16.03 -16.35
C GLU A 495 13.52 -16.80 -15.06
N ASP A 496 14.17 -16.18 -14.07
CA ASP A 496 14.47 -16.77 -12.75
C ASP A 496 13.40 -16.43 -11.69
N LEU A 497 12.44 -15.55 -12.00
CA LEU A 497 11.39 -15.11 -11.08
C LEU A 497 10.28 -16.16 -10.95
N ALA A 498 9.67 -16.27 -9.77
CA ALA A 498 8.49 -17.13 -9.60
C ALA A 498 7.27 -16.51 -10.29
N ASP A 499 6.66 -17.25 -11.23
CA ASP A 499 5.47 -16.82 -11.98
C ASP A 499 4.19 -16.93 -11.12
N PRO A 500 3.45 -15.82 -10.87
CA PRO A 500 2.21 -15.84 -10.11
C PRO A 500 1.12 -16.78 -10.64
N SER A 501 1.14 -17.11 -11.94
CA SER A 501 0.14 -17.97 -12.57
C SER A 501 0.31 -19.47 -12.26
N ASP A 502 1.47 -19.89 -11.75
CA ASP A 502 1.71 -21.26 -11.28
C ASP A 502 1.12 -21.50 -9.87
N SER A 503 0.95 -20.45 -9.07
CA SER A 503 0.42 -20.53 -7.69
C SER A 503 -0.98 -21.16 -7.65
N LEU A 504 -1.27 -21.92 -6.59
CA LEU A 504 -2.64 -22.34 -6.25
C LEU A 504 -3.36 -21.16 -5.60
N SER A 505 -4.52 -20.79 -6.13
CA SER A 505 -5.33 -19.67 -5.65
C SER A 505 -6.68 -20.12 -5.09
N MET A 506 -7.08 -19.52 -3.98
CA MET A 506 -8.41 -19.70 -3.38
C MET A 506 -9.01 -18.35 -3.05
N LEU A 507 -10.31 -18.17 -3.27
CA LEU A 507 -11.03 -16.94 -2.96
C LEU A 507 -12.14 -17.21 -1.95
N PHE A 508 -12.25 -16.35 -0.95
CA PHE A 508 -13.24 -16.43 0.10
C PHE A 508 -14.12 -15.18 0.10
N THR A 509 -15.44 -15.36 0.13
CA THR A 509 -16.42 -14.26 0.28
C THR A 509 -17.05 -14.26 1.66
N GLY A 510 -17.60 -13.12 2.06
CA GLY A 510 -18.49 -13.00 3.21
C GLY A 510 -19.88 -13.62 3.01
N ASP A 511 -20.82 -13.18 3.85
CA ASP A 511 -22.16 -13.77 3.99
C ASP A 511 -23.07 -13.54 2.76
N ILE A 512 -23.78 -14.59 2.34
CA ILE A 512 -24.65 -14.59 1.15
C ILE A 512 -26.10 -14.88 1.58
N MET A 513 -26.96 -13.86 1.51
CA MET A 513 -28.38 -13.88 1.83
C MET A 513 -29.20 -13.34 0.65
N MET A 514 -29.58 -14.23 -0.28
CA MET A 514 -30.36 -13.88 -1.49
C MET A 514 -31.88 -14.06 -1.29
N ASN A 515 -32.42 -13.49 -0.21
CA ASN A 515 -33.86 -13.47 0.10
C ASN A 515 -34.32 -12.02 0.38
N ARG A 516 -35.52 -11.82 0.95
CA ARG A 516 -36.05 -10.52 1.38
C ARG A 516 -35.93 -9.41 0.30
N ASP A 517 -35.22 -8.31 0.55
CA ASP A 517 -35.12 -7.20 -0.40
C ASP A 517 -34.15 -7.51 -1.56
N VAL A 518 -33.12 -8.33 -1.35
CA VAL A 518 -32.27 -8.86 -2.44
C VAL A 518 -33.10 -9.64 -3.45
N GLU A 519 -34.00 -10.52 -2.99
CA GLU A 519 -34.92 -11.25 -3.86
C GLU A 519 -35.86 -10.31 -4.64
N LYS A 520 -36.39 -9.26 -4.00
CA LYS A 520 -37.21 -8.26 -4.70
C LYS A 520 -36.43 -7.55 -5.80
N VAL A 521 -35.17 -7.20 -5.54
CA VAL A 521 -34.29 -6.57 -6.53
C VAL A 521 -34.00 -7.51 -7.70
N ILE A 522 -33.68 -8.77 -7.44
CA ILE A 522 -33.47 -9.81 -8.48
C ILE A 522 -34.71 -9.96 -9.37
N ARG A 523 -35.91 -10.06 -8.77
CA ARG A 523 -37.16 -10.27 -9.53
C ARG A 523 -37.55 -9.05 -10.36
N ASN A 524 -37.31 -7.84 -9.85
CA ASN A 524 -37.75 -6.59 -10.47
C ASN A 524 -36.67 -5.97 -11.38
N GLN A 525 -35.55 -5.51 -10.80
CA GLN A 525 -34.43 -4.88 -11.53
C GLN A 525 -33.63 -5.91 -12.32
N GLY A 526 -33.30 -7.05 -11.71
CA GLY A 526 -32.67 -8.20 -12.37
C GLY A 526 -33.60 -8.95 -13.33
N LYS A 527 -34.90 -8.62 -13.39
CA LYS A 527 -35.91 -9.24 -14.26
C LYS A 527 -36.04 -10.77 -14.10
N ASN A 528 -35.77 -11.28 -12.89
CA ASN A 528 -35.66 -12.71 -12.53
C ASN A 528 -34.38 -13.41 -13.02
N ASP A 529 -33.35 -12.66 -13.42
CA ASP A 529 -31.99 -13.20 -13.57
C ASP A 529 -31.33 -13.31 -12.18
N TRP A 530 -31.20 -14.53 -11.68
CA TRP A 530 -30.59 -14.79 -10.37
C TRP A 530 -29.07 -14.57 -10.33
N THR A 531 -28.41 -14.42 -11.49
CA THR A 531 -27.00 -14.04 -11.56
C THR A 531 -26.79 -12.53 -11.35
N PHE A 532 -27.87 -11.73 -11.37
CA PHE A 532 -27.82 -10.27 -11.28
C PHE A 532 -26.97 -9.70 -10.12
N PRO A 533 -26.96 -10.26 -8.89
CA PRO A 533 -26.10 -9.75 -7.81
C PRO A 533 -24.60 -9.86 -8.11
N PHE A 534 -24.18 -10.87 -8.87
CA PHE A 534 -22.76 -11.17 -9.11
C PHE A 534 -22.16 -10.42 -10.32
N LEU A 535 -22.92 -9.52 -10.96
CA LEU A 535 -22.52 -8.90 -12.24
C LEU A 535 -21.16 -8.17 -12.21
N TYR A 536 -20.78 -7.59 -11.06
CA TYR A 536 -19.52 -6.85 -10.91
C TYR A 536 -18.38 -7.67 -10.29
N THR A 537 -18.66 -8.90 -9.83
CA THR A 537 -17.69 -9.75 -9.13
C THR A 537 -17.44 -11.11 -9.79
N ARG A 538 -18.32 -11.60 -10.66
CA ARG A 538 -18.19 -12.92 -11.33
C ARG A 538 -16.81 -13.16 -11.91
N ASP A 539 -16.25 -12.18 -12.61
CA ASP A 539 -14.97 -12.36 -13.31
C ASP A 539 -13.78 -12.44 -12.32
N VAL A 540 -13.93 -11.92 -11.09
CA VAL A 540 -12.98 -12.10 -9.97
C VAL A 540 -13.23 -13.44 -9.25
N LEU A 541 -14.51 -13.81 -9.06
CA LEU A 541 -14.91 -15.07 -8.45
C LEU A 541 -14.47 -16.29 -9.28
N ALA A 542 -14.45 -16.16 -10.62
CA ALA A 542 -14.04 -17.20 -11.56
C ALA A 542 -12.52 -17.21 -11.89
N ASP A 543 -11.73 -16.29 -11.34
CA ASP A 543 -10.27 -16.21 -11.52
C ASP A 543 -9.49 -17.15 -10.57
N ALA A 544 -10.10 -17.56 -9.46
CA ALA A 544 -9.48 -18.46 -8.50
C ALA A 544 -9.66 -19.94 -8.88
N ASP A 545 -8.73 -20.81 -8.44
CA ASP A 545 -8.85 -22.25 -8.67
C ASP A 545 -9.93 -22.91 -7.80
N ILE A 546 -10.30 -22.28 -6.66
CA ILE A 546 -11.45 -22.66 -5.81
C ILE A 546 -12.04 -21.40 -5.17
N THR A 547 -13.36 -21.19 -5.29
CA THR A 547 -14.09 -20.09 -4.61
C THR A 547 -15.09 -20.61 -3.57
N PHE A 548 -15.04 -19.99 -2.38
CA PHE A 548 -15.82 -20.35 -1.18
C PHE A 548 -16.69 -19.18 -0.68
N GLY A 549 -17.92 -19.48 -0.22
CA GLY A 549 -18.78 -18.51 0.48
C GLY A 549 -19.59 -19.10 1.64
N ASN A 550 -20.14 -18.25 2.51
CA ASN A 550 -21.08 -18.67 3.56
C ASN A 550 -22.54 -18.46 3.14
N LEU A 551 -23.39 -19.49 3.25
CA LEU A 551 -24.83 -19.38 2.97
C LEU A 551 -25.61 -19.04 4.23
N GLU A 552 -26.18 -17.83 4.25
CA GLU A 552 -27.02 -17.33 5.34
C GLU A 552 -28.46 -17.85 5.21
N GLY A 553 -28.62 -19.17 5.28
CA GLY A 553 -29.91 -19.86 5.27
C GLY A 553 -30.11 -20.87 4.14
N PRO A 554 -31.24 -21.60 4.15
CA PRO A 554 -31.53 -22.67 3.21
C PRO A 554 -31.93 -22.17 1.81
N ILE A 555 -31.50 -22.89 0.77
CA ILE A 555 -31.94 -22.73 -0.63
C ILE A 555 -33.03 -23.78 -0.91
N SER A 556 -34.30 -23.42 -0.77
CA SER A 556 -35.41 -24.37 -0.90
C SER A 556 -36.77 -23.71 -1.16
N ASP A 557 -37.70 -24.48 -1.74
CA ASP A 557 -39.13 -24.16 -1.82
C ASP A 557 -39.97 -24.94 -0.77
N LYS A 558 -39.33 -25.78 0.06
CA LYS A 558 -39.95 -26.70 1.04
C LYS A 558 -39.81 -26.25 2.50
N GLY A 559 -40.21 -27.13 3.41
CA GLY A 559 -40.15 -26.89 4.85
C GLY A 559 -41.24 -25.95 5.34
N ALA A 560 -41.17 -25.62 6.62
CA ALA A 560 -42.07 -24.69 7.29
C ALA A 560 -41.26 -23.79 8.21
N ASN A 561 -41.55 -22.48 8.16
CA ASN A 561 -40.89 -21.50 9.02
C ASN A 561 -41.04 -21.89 10.50
N VAL A 562 -39.93 -21.98 11.22
CA VAL A 562 -39.87 -22.41 12.64
C VAL A 562 -40.24 -21.31 13.64
N GLY A 563 -40.45 -20.07 13.18
CA GLY A 563 -40.89 -18.93 13.97
C GLY A 563 -39.77 -18.05 14.53
N SER A 564 -38.60 -18.00 13.86
CA SER A 564 -37.57 -17.00 14.17
C SER A 564 -38.03 -15.58 13.81
N GLU A 565 -37.47 -14.56 14.47
CA GLU A 565 -37.78 -13.15 14.17
C GLU A 565 -37.31 -12.76 12.76
N TYR A 566 -36.14 -13.29 12.36
CA TYR A 566 -35.58 -13.21 11.03
C TYR A 566 -35.44 -14.64 10.49
N SER A 567 -36.30 -15.01 9.53
CA SER A 567 -36.31 -16.35 8.92
C SER A 567 -35.97 -16.28 7.44
N PHE A 568 -34.84 -16.85 7.03
CA PHE A 568 -34.41 -16.81 5.63
C PHE A 568 -34.75 -18.11 4.89
N ARG A 569 -35.14 -17.98 3.61
CA ARG A 569 -35.22 -19.10 2.67
C ARG A 569 -35.07 -18.59 1.24
N MET A 570 -33.93 -18.88 0.65
CA MET A 570 -33.57 -18.46 -0.70
C MET A 570 -34.28 -19.30 -1.77
N ASP A 571 -34.62 -18.66 -2.89
CA ASP A 571 -35.23 -19.34 -4.05
C ASP A 571 -34.28 -20.43 -4.59
N PRO A 572 -34.80 -21.61 -4.96
CA PRO A 572 -34.04 -22.67 -5.60
C PRO A 572 -33.06 -22.29 -6.71
N GLN A 573 -33.31 -21.20 -7.44
CA GLN A 573 -32.45 -20.73 -8.54
C GLN A 573 -31.12 -20.17 -8.05
N VAL A 574 -30.99 -19.78 -6.79
CA VAL A 574 -29.73 -19.32 -6.18
C VAL A 574 -28.62 -20.35 -6.32
N ALA A 575 -28.92 -21.65 -6.20
CA ALA A 575 -27.91 -22.70 -6.39
C ALA A 575 -27.27 -22.67 -7.80
N GLY A 576 -28.05 -22.38 -8.84
CA GLY A 576 -27.53 -22.22 -10.21
C GLY A 576 -26.83 -20.89 -10.44
N ALA A 577 -27.24 -19.83 -9.73
CA ALA A 577 -26.59 -18.52 -9.77
C ALA A 577 -25.18 -18.57 -9.16
N LEU A 578 -25.00 -19.29 -8.05
CA LEU A 578 -23.70 -19.52 -7.41
C LEU A 578 -22.73 -20.25 -8.35
N THR A 579 -23.16 -21.32 -9.02
CA THR A 579 -22.36 -21.99 -10.06
C THR A 579 -22.01 -21.05 -11.21
N GLY A 580 -22.97 -20.25 -11.67
CA GLY A 580 -22.76 -19.26 -12.74
C GLY A 580 -21.89 -18.06 -12.34
N ALA A 581 -21.76 -17.81 -11.03
CA ALA A 581 -20.88 -16.81 -10.45
C ALA A 581 -19.45 -17.31 -10.24
N GLY A 582 -19.24 -18.63 -10.17
CA GLY A 582 -17.94 -19.26 -9.97
C GLY A 582 -17.71 -19.89 -8.60
N PHE A 583 -18.74 -20.12 -7.78
CA PHE A 583 -18.57 -20.80 -6.47
C PHE A 583 -18.46 -22.32 -6.61
N ASP A 584 -17.43 -22.90 -6.01
CA ASP A 584 -17.19 -24.36 -5.96
C ASP A 584 -17.68 -24.99 -4.65
N VAL A 585 -17.62 -24.24 -3.55
CA VAL A 585 -17.90 -24.74 -2.20
C VAL A 585 -18.58 -23.70 -1.32
N VAL A 586 -19.47 -24.14 -0.43
CA VAL A 586 -20.14 -23.27 0.55
C VAL A 586 -20.15 -23.82 1.98
N SER A 587 -20.14 -22.93 2.96
CA SER A 587 -20.51 -23.28 4.34
C SER A 587 -22.01 -23.51 4.45
N LEU A 588 -22.40 -24.60 5.13
CA LEU A 588 -23.75 -24.79 5.67
C LEU A 588 -23.79 -24.70 7.20
N ALA A 589 -22.64 -24.54 7.86
CA ALA A 589 -22.58 -24.38 9.31
C ALA A 589 -22.90 -22.93 9.68
N ASN A 590 -24.19 -22.66 9.79
CA ASN A 590 -24.77 -21.32 9.84
C ASN A 590 -26.01 -21.30 10.75
N ASN A 591 -26.24 -20.20 11.46
CA ASN A 591 -27.35 -20.05 12.40
C ASN A 591 -28.74 -20.10 11.71
N HIS A 592 -28.86 -19.51 10.50
CA HIS A 592 -30.10 -19.41 9.72
C HIS A 592 -30.44 -20.67 8.92
N MET A 593 -29.52 -21.63 8.83
CA MET A 593 -29.71 -22.88 8.07
C MET A 593 -30.93 -23.71 8.53
N GLY A 594 -31.41 -23.48 9.76
CA GLY A 594 -32.58 -24.14 10.34
C GLY A 594 -33.92 -23.41 10.16
N ASP A 595 -33.97 -22.22 9.58
CA ASP A 595 -35.15 -21.33 9.65
C ASP A 595 -36.45 -21.93 9.08
N TRP A 596 -36.34 -22.87 8.13
CA TRP A 596 -37.47 -23.59 7.54
C TRP A 596 -37.47 -25.09 7.86
N GLY A 597 -36.74 -25.47 8.91
CA GLY A 597 -36.64 -26.84 9.41
C GLY A 597 -35.75 -27.75 8.57
N ARG A 598 -35.56 -28.98 9.06
CA ARG A 598 -34.63 -29.95 8.46
C ARG A 598 -35.00 -30.35 7.01
N GLU A 599 -36.27 -30.28 6.62
CA GLU A 599 -36.68 -30.54 5.23
C GLU A 599 -36.05 -29.53 4.25
N ALA A 600 -36.05 -28.23 4.59
CA ALA A 600 -35.46 -27.20 3.75
C ALA A 600 -33.92 -27.33 3.69
N PHE A 601 -33.28 -27.67 4.82
CA PHE A 601 -31.84 -27.98 4.89
C PHE A 601 -31.45 -29.18 4.03
N GLU A 602 -32.19 -30.30 4.14
CA GLU A 602 -31.96 -31.51 3.35
C GLU A 602 -32.20 -31.30 1.85
N ASP A 603 -33.17 -30.45 1.50
CA ASP A 603 -33.43 -30.03 0.13
C ASP A 603 -32.32 -29.10 -0.40
N THR A 604 -31.76 -28.23 0.45
CA THR A 604 -30.59 -27.37 0.14
C THR A 604 -29.38 -28.22 -0.25
N MET A 605 -29.00 -29.20 0.58
CA MET A 605 -27.89 -30.13 0.27
C MET A 605 -28.09 -30.84 -1.07
N ARG A 606 -29.33 -31.30 -1.37
CA ARG A 606 -29.65 -31.93 -2.66
C ARG A 606 -29.60 -30.98 -3.85
N ARG A 607 -29.87 -29.68 -3.67
CA ARG A 607 -29.79 -28.67 -4.73
C ARG A 607 -28.36 -28.27 -5.02
N LEU A 608 -27.54 -28.05 -3.99
CA LEU A 608 -26.10 -27.77 -4.13
C LEU A 608 -25.39 -28.92 -4.87
N GLN A 609 -25.63 -30.18 -4.44
CA GLN A 609 -25.08 -31.36 -5.12
C GLN A 609 -25.49 -31.46 -6.60
N ARG A 610 -26.71 -31.04 -6.96
CA ARG A 610 -27.19 -31.00 -8.36
C ARG A 610 -26.60 -29.83 -9.17
N ALA A 611 -26.26 -28.73 -8.50
CA ALA A 611 -25.59 -27.57 -9.09
C ALA A 611 -24.07 -27.75 -9.22
N GLY A 612 -23.51 -28.86 -8.71
CA GLY A 612 -22.07 -29.14 -8.71
C GLY A 612 -21.31 -28.46 -7.58
N ILE A 613 -22.00 -27.82 -6.64
CA ILE A 613 -21.40 -27.09 -5.52
C ILE A 613 -21.20 -28.05 -4.34
N ALA A 614 -19.96 -28.15 -3.85
CA ALA A 614 -19.63 -28.86 -2.63
C ALA A 614 -20.08 -28.07 -1.38
N TYR A 615 -20.20 -28.73 -0.24
CA TYR A 615 -20.55 -28.04 1.00
C TYR A 615 -19.81 -28.61 2.20
N ALA A 616 -19.55 -27.75 3.19
CA ALA A 616 -18.89 -28.09 4.44
C ALA A 616 -19.76 -27.76 5.65
N GLY A 617 -19.57 -28.49 6.75
CA GLY A 617 -20.23 -28.20 8.03
C GLY A 617 -21.71 -28.55 8.11
N GLY A 618 -22.24 -29.29 7.13
CA GLY A 618 -23.60 -29.84 7.13
C GLY A 618 -23.61 -31.24 6.52
N GLY A 619 -24.47 -32.14 7.01
CA GLY A 619 -24.53 -33.52 6.52
C GLY A 619 -25.83 -34.25 6.89
N TRP A 620 -25.99 -35.48 6.37
CA TRP A 620 -27.16 -36.34 6.69
C TRP A 620 -27.02 -37.03 8.06
N ASN A 621 -25.86 -36.91 8.70
CA ASN A 621 -25.53 -37.36 10.05
C ASN A 621 -24.29 -36.61 10.56
N GLU A 622 -23.93 -36.82 11.82
CA GLU A 622 -22.75 -36.21 12.47
C GLU A 622 -21.41 -36.54 11.79
N LYS A 623 -21.25 -37.76 11.24
CA LYS A 623 -19.99 -38.12 10.59
C LYS A 623 -19.77 -37.26 9.34
N GLU A 624 -20.81 -37.09 8.53
CA GLU A 624 -20.76 -36.32 7.28
C GLU A 624 -20.63 -34.81 7.52
N SER A 625 -21.30 -34.25 8.53
CA SER A 625 -21.17 -32.81 8.84
C SER A 625 -19.76 -32.42 9.29
N LEU A 626 -18.95 -33.39 9.72
CA LEU A 626 -17.56 -33.25 10.16
C LEU A 626 -16.54 -33.84 9.16
N GLU A 627 -17.00 -34.28 7.99
CA GLU A 627 -16.13 -34.73 6.90
C GLU A 627 -15.83 -33.51 6.00
N PRO A 628 -14.55 -33.17 5.73
CA PRO A 628 -14.24 -32.01 4.90
C PRO A 628 -14.72 -32.23 3.46
N ALA A 629 -15.19 -31.16 2.81
CA ALA A 629 -15.26 -31.14 1.35
C ALA A 629 -13.83 -31.13 0.80
N VAL A 630 -13.49 -32.06 -0.10
CA VAL A 630 -12.11 -32.25 -0.58
C VAL A 630 -12.03 -32.10 -2.09
N PHE A 631 -11.05 -31.33 -2.54
CA PHE A 631 -10.69 -31.10 -3.93
C PHE A 631 -9.24 -31.53 -4.16
N ASP A 632 -8.91 -32.10 -5.32
CA ASP A 632 -7.53 -32.34 -5.75
C ASP A 632 -7.20 -31.34 -6.88
N VAL A 633 -6.45 -30.27 -6.58
CA VAL A 633 -6.19 -29.11 -7.46
C VAL A 633 -4.70 -28.82 -7.52
N ARG A 634 -4.14 -28.59 -8.72
CA ARG A 634 -2.70 -28.36 -8.95
C ARG A 634 -1.77 -29.40 -8.27
N GLY A 635 -2.23 -30.64 -8.13
CA GLY A 635 -1.50 -31.72 -7.48
C GLY A 635 -1.49 -31.67 -5.94
N LYS A 636 -2.30 -30.79 -5.33
CA LYS A 636 -2.53 -30.68 -3.89
C LYS A 636 -3.94 -31.09 -3.54
N ARG A 637 -4.10 -31.72 -2.38
CA ARG A 637 -5.39 -32.02 -1.79
C ARG A 637 -5.81 -30.92 -0.83
N ILE A 638 -6.93 -30.27 -1.14
CA ILE A 638 -7.46 -29.12 -0.42
C ILE A 638 -8.74 -29.53 0.30
N GLY A 639 -8.82 -29.30 1.62
CA GLY A 639 -9.97 -29.67 2.44
C GLY A 639 -10.65 -28.46 3.06
N PHE A 640 -11.98 -28.44 3.09
CA PHE A 640 -12.79 -27.40 3.71
C PHE A 640 -13.67 -28.00 4.82
N LEU A 641 -13.46 -27.54 6.05
CA LEU A 641 -14.38 -27.74 7.18
C LEU A 641 -15.16 -26.44 7.45
N ALA A 642 -16.33 -26.56 8.06
CA ALA A 642 -17.06 -25.41 8.60
C ALA A 642 -17.74 -25.75 9.93
N PHE A 643 -17.80 -24.80 10.85
CA PHE A 643 -18.46 -24.93 12.15
C PHE A 643 -19.32 -23.70 12.47
N SER A 644 -20.40 -23.90 13.21
CA SER A 644 -21.26 -22.82 13.71
C SER A 644 -21.11 -22.73 15.22
N ASP A 645 -20.60 -21.61 15.72
CA ASP A 645 -20.55 -21.32 17.16
C ASP A 645 -21.83 -20.60 17.65
N VAL A 646 -22.57 -20.03 16.70
CA VAL A 646 -23.85 -19.35 16.89
C VAL A 646 -24.99 -20.18 16.29
N GLY A 647 -26.20 -19.99 16.80
CA GLY A 647 -27.43 -20.55 16.24
C GLY A 647 -28.04 -21.74 17.01
N PRO A 648 -29.09 -22.35 16.47
CA PRO A 648 -29.92 -23.30 17.20
C PRO A 648 -29.21 -24.65 17.43
N GLN A 649 -28.94 -24.99 18.70
CA GLN A 649 -28.46 -26.31 19.09
C GLN A 649 -29.36 -27.47 18.60
N TRP A 650 -30.65 -27.22 18.37
CA TRP A 650 -31.56 -28.23 17.84
C TRP A 650 -31.25 -28.62 16.37
N MET A 651 -30.52 -27.79 15.62
CA MET A 651 -30.02 -28.10 14.27
C MET A 651 -28.76 -28.95 14.25
N GLN A 652 -28.06 -29.13 15.38
CA GLN A 652 -26.86 -29.98 15.46
C GLN A 652 -27.13 -31.38 14.88
N SER A 653 -26.22 -31.85 14.03
CA SER A 653 -26.23 -33.21 13.48
C SER A 653 -25.99 -34.28 14.55
N LYS A 654 -26.53 -35.49 14.36
CA LYS A 654 -26.31 -36.66 15.23
C LYS A 654 -26.13 -37.92 14.39
N GLU A 655 -25.76 -39.05 15.02
CA GLU A 655 -25.52 -40.35 14.35
C GLU A 655 -26.57 -40.74 13.28
N ALA A 656 -27.85 -40.48 13.54
CA ALA A 656 -28.96 -40.74 12.62
C ALA A 656 -29.86 -39.51 12.42
N LEU A 657 -29.29 -38.30 12.46
CA LEU A 657 -30.02 -37.05 12.27
C LEU A 657 -29.18 -36.08 11.43
N SER A 658 -29.74 -35.63 10.32
CA SER A 658 -29.18 -34.55 9.50
C SER A 658 -28.93 -33.30 10.34
N GLY A 659 -28.02 -32.44 9.94
CA GLY A 659 -27.80 -31.17 10.62
C GLY A 659 -26.46 -30.51 10.33
N ILE A 660 -26.18 -29.47 11.10
CA ILE A 660 -24.96 -28.68 11.01
C ILE A 660 -23.93 -29.07 12.09
N ALA A 661 -22.66 -28.78 11.81
CA ALA A 661 -21.53 -28.91 12.74
C ALA A 661 -21.54 -27.77 13.78
N ALA A 662 -22.57 -27.75 14.64
CA ALA A 662 -22.68 -26.78 15.72
C ALA A 662 -21.71 -27.11 16.87
N ILE A 663 -20.93 -26.14 17.31
CA ILE A 663 -19.94 -26.27 18.38
C ILE A 663 -20.65 -26.42 19.74
N PRO A 664 -20.34 -27.46 20.54
CA PRO A 664 -20.85 -27.57 21.91
C PRO A 664 -20.47 -26.38 22.81
N ALA A 665 -21.41 -25.90 23.61
CA ALA A 665 -21.16 -24.79 24.54
C ALA A 665 -20.08 -25.13 25.60
N GLY A 666 -19.36 -24.10 26.05
CA GLY A 666 -18.33 -24.22 27.08
C GLY A 666 -17.05 -24.92 26.61
N SER A 667 -16.32 -25.55 27.55
CA SER A 667 -15.01 -26.16 27.28
C SER A 667 -15.06 -27.40 26.37
N ALA A 668 -16.23 -28.05 26.25
CA ALA A 668 -16.43 -29.17 25.34
C ALA A 668 -16.28 -28.76 23.86
N GLY A 669 -16.68 -27.53 23.51
CA GLY A 669 -16.55 -27.01 22.15
C GLY A 669 -15.12 -26.91 21.66
N LYS A 670 -14.19 -26.57 22.56
CA LYS A 670 -12.76 -26.47 22.25
C LYS A 670 -12.21 -27.84 21.82
N ALA A 671 -12.39 -28.86 22.65
CA ALA A 671 -11.92 -30.22 22.38
C ALA A 671 -12.61 -30.86 21.17
N TYR A 672 -13.86 -30.47 20.88
CA TYR A 672 -14.60 -30.88 19.69
C TYR A 672 -13.94 -30.36 18.40
N VAL A 673 -13.69 -29.05 18.31
CA VAL A 673 -12.98 -28.42 17.18
C VAL A 673 -11.57 -28.98 17.05
N GLU A 674 -10.81 -29.03 18.16
CA GLU A 674 -9.44 -29.55 18.21
C GLU A 674 -9.34 -30.94 17.57
N LYS A 675 -10.20 -31.87 17.98
CA LYS A 675 -10.23 -33.24 17.46
C LYS A 675 -10.54 -33.27 15.96
N VAL A 676 -11.61 -32.59 15.52
CA VAL A 676 -12.09 -32.71 14.13
C VAL A 676 -11.11 -32.05 13.15
N VAL A 677 -10.52 -30.91 13.51
CA VAL A 677 -9.49 -30.24 12.69
C VAL A 677 -8.23 -31.11 12.63
N PHE A 678 -7.75 -31.64 13.77
CA PHE A 678 -6.58 -32.53 13.81
C PHE A 678 -6.77 -33.82 12.98
N GLU A 679 -7.95 -34.46 13.07
CA GLU A 679 -8.25 -35.66 12.28
C GLU A 679 -8.38 -35.36 10.78
N SER A 680 -8.80 -34.15 10.41
CA SER A 680 -9.00 -33.75 9.01
C SER A 680 -7.74 -33.22 8.34
N ALA A 681 -6.88 -32.49 9.06
CA ALA A 681 -5.60 -31.99 8.58
C ALA A 681 -4.65 -33.13 8.15
N ARG A 682 -4.89 -34.35 8.64
CA ARG A 682 -4.14 -35.57 8.27
C ARG A 682 -4.64 -36.25 6.99
N LYS A 683 -5.72 -35.74 6.37
CA LYS A 683 -6.35 -36.31 5.16
C LYS A 683 -6.06 -35.49 3.89
N VAL A 684 -5.58 -34.26 4.06
CA VAL A 684 -5.38 -33.23 3.02
C VAL A 684 -4.01 -32.58 3.18
N ASP A 685 -3.52 -31.89 2.14
CA ASP A 685 -2.26 -31.13 2.19
C ASP A 685 -2.49 -29.72 2.78
N ILE A 686 -3.62 -29.10 2.43
CA ILE A 686 -4.03 -27.78 2.93
C ILE A 686 -5.46 -27.90 3.48
N LEU A 687 -5.64 -27.57 4.76
CA LEU A 687 -6.95 -27.54 5.41
C LEU A 687 -7.39 -26.09 5.67
N ILE A 688 -8.61 -25.78 5.24
CA ILE A 688 -9.34 -24.54 5.50
C ILE A 688 -10.44 -24.84 6.52
N VAL A 689 -10.62 -23.95 7.50
CA VAL A 689 -11.70 -24.05 8.49
C VAL A 689 -12.51 -22.76 8.50
N SER A 690 -13.78 -22.85 8.15
CA SER A 690 -14.74 -21.75 8.29
C SER A 690 -15.39 -21.77 9.68
N PHE A 691 -15.58 -20.61 10.29
CA PHE A 691 -16.38 -20.44 11.50
C PHE A 691 -17.46 -19.36 11.30
N HIS A 692 -18.70 -19.70 11.63
CA HIS A 692 -19.78 -18.73 11.78
C HIS A 692 -19.92 -18.43 13.28
N PHE A 693 -19.32 -17.31 13.72
CA PHE A 693 -19.00 -17.01 15.12
C PHE A 693 -18.75 -15.51 15.40
N GLY A 694 -18.75 -15.11 16.68
CA GLY A 694 -18.57 -13.71 17.07
C GLY A 694 -19.86 -13.06 17.57
N GLU A 695 -19.91 -11.73 17.56
CA GLU A 695 -21.09 -10.94 17.92
C GLU A 695 -21.47 -10.05 16.72
N GLU A 696 -22.77 -9.85 16.48
CA GLU A 696 -23.24 -9.02 15.35
C GLU A 696 -22.78 -7.55 15.48
N TYR A 697 -22.29 -6.98 14.37
CA TYR A 697 -21.91 -5.58 14.17
C TYR A 697 -20.70 -5.07 14.99
N GLU A 698 -20.01 -5.94 15.73
CA GLU A 698 -18.75 -5.61 16.39
C GLU A 698 -17.58 -5.64 15.39
N ASN A 699 -16.83 -4.54 15.31
CA ASN A 699 -15.75 -4.38 14.32
C ASN A 699 -14.40 -5.01 14.75
N ALA A 700 -14.38 -5.76 15.85
CA ALA A 700 -13.17 -6.34 16.41
C ALA A 700 -13.45 -7.69 17.09
N PRO A 701 -12.66 -8.73 16.80
CA PRO A 701 -12.99 -10.08 17.25
C PRO A 701 -12.98 -10.18 18.76
N ASN A 702 -13.88 -11.00 19.29
CA ASN A 702 -13.96 -11.31 20.71
C ASN A 702 -12.89 -12.35 21.12
N ALA A 703 -12.81 -12.67 22.42
CA ALA A 703 -11.80 -13.61 22.93
C ALA A 703 -12.03 -15.05 22.44
N ARG A 704 -13.28 -15.45 22.19
CA ARG A 704 -13.66 -16.81 21.78
C ARG A 704 -13.35 -17.06 20.30
N GLN A 705 -13.60 -16.09 19.43
CA GLN A 705 -13.16 -16.12 18.03
C GLN A 705 -11.64 -16.34 17.94
N ARG A 706 -10.85 -15.55 18.68
CA ARG A 706 -9.38 -15.71 18.75
C ARG A 706 -8.95 -17.08 19.28
N GLU A 707 -9.62 -17.61 20.30
CA GLU A 707 -9.30 -18.95 20.82
C GLU A 707 -9.56 -20.05 19.77
N LEU A 708 -10.74 -20.07 19.16
CA LEU A 708 -11.13 -21.12 18.20
C LEU A 708 -10.31 -21.06 16.91
N ALA A 709 -10.07 -19.85 16.37
CA ALA A 709 -9.32 -19.67 15.14
C ALA A 709 -7.84 -20.04 15.31
N ARG A 710 -7.17 -19.55 16.37
CA ARG A 710 -5.76 -19.90 16.64
C ARG A 710 -5.60 -21.39 16.96
N LEU A 711 -6.55 -22.00 17.68
CA LEU A 711 -6.57 -23.44 17.92
C LEU A 711 -6.64 -24.26 16.62
N ALA A 712 -7.48 -23.84 15.66
CA ALA A 712 -7.59 -24.53 14.38
C ALA A 712 -6.25 -24.52 13.63
N ILE A 713 -5.56 -23.37 13.60
CA ILE A 713 -4.20 -23.27 13.05
C ILE A 713 -3.21 -24.16 13.82
N ASP A 714 -3.23 -24.13 15.15
CA ASP A 714 -2.32 -24.89 16.02
C ASP A 714 -2.38 -26.41 15.80
N VAL A 715 -3.53 -26.95 15.39
CA VAL A 715 -3.71 -28.39 15.16
C VAL A 715 -3.73 -28.80 13.68
N GLY A 716 -3.48 -27.88 12.76
CA GLY A 716 -3.16 -28.19 11.37
C GLY A 716 -3.99 -27.49 10.28
N ALA A 717 -4.90 -26.57 10.61
CA ALA A 717 -5.47 -25.69 9.59
C ALA A 717 -4.40 -24.71 9.06
N ARG A 718 -4.52 -24.31 7.79
CA ARG A 718 -3.65 -23.32 7.17
C ARG A 718 -4.35 -21.98 6.95
N VAL A 719 -5.66 -22.02 6.79
CA VAL A 719 -6.53 -20.85 6.63
C VAL A 719 -7.74 -21.01 7.56
N VAL A 720 -8.10 -19.93 8.25
CA VAL A 720 -9.37 -19.80 8.97
C VAL A 720 -10.14 -18.60 8.42
N ILE A 721 -11.42 -18.81 8.09
CA ILE A 721 -12.31 -17.77 7.56
C ILE A 721 -13.52 -17.61 8.47
N GLY A 722 -13.75 -16.40 8.95
CA GLY A 722 -14.86 -16.04 9.82
C GLY A 722 -16.03 -15.37 9.10
N HIS A 723 -17.21 -15.60 9.65
CA HIS A 723 -18.54 -15.16 9.21
C HIS A 723 -19.42 -14.92 10.46
N HIS A 724 -20.58 -14.27 10.29
CA HIS A 724 -21.58 -13.88 11.32
C HIS A 724 -21.61 -12.41 11.77
N PRO A 725 -20.49 -11.70 12.05
CA PRO A 725 -20.58 -10.32 12.54
C PRO A 725 -21.21 -9.32 11.56
N HIS A 726 -21.45 -9.69 10.30
CA HIS A 726 -21.97 -8.84 9.21
C HIS A 726 -21.11 -7.60 8.87
N VAL A 727 -19.98 -7.41 9.56
CA VAL A 727 -18.98 -6.35 9.33
C VAL A 727 -17.58 -6.94 9.21
N VAL A 728 -16.64 -6.23 8.59
CA VAL A 728 -15.27 -6.71 8.32
C VAL A 728 -14.35 -6.53 9.53
N GLU A 729 -13.86 -7.64 10.08
CA GLU A 729 -12.93 -7.63 11.21
C GLU A 729 -11.45 -7.61 10.76
N SER A 730 -10.51 -7.94 11.65
CA SER A 730 -9.07 -7.98 11.34
C SER A 730 -8.64 -9.25 10.61
N ILE A 731 -7.61 -9.15 9.77
CA ILE A 731 -6.82 -10.31 9.31
C ILE A 731 -5.56 -10.45 10.18
N GLU A 732 -5.27 -11.67 10.63
CA GLU A 732 -4.10 -12.05 11.42
C GLU A 732 -3.30 -13.16 10.71
N GLU A 733 -1.96 -13.01 10.63
CA GLU A 733 -1.04 -14.10 10.30
C GLU A 733 -0.56 -14.77 11.59
N TYR A 734 -0.92 -16.03 11.81
CA TYR A 734 -0.60 -16.76 13.03
C TYR A 734 0.14 -18.06 12.70
N ARG A 735 1.35 -18.25 13.24
CA ARG A 735 2.17 -19.47 13.07
C ARG A 735 2.31 -19.96 11.61
N GLY A 736 2.33 -19.03 10.65
CA GLY A 736 2.44 -19.30 9.22
C GLY A 736 1.12 -19.68 8.52
N GLY A 737 0.00 -19.71 9.25
CA GLY A 737 -1.35 -19.71 8.69
C GLY A 737 -1.99 -18.32 8.71
N VAL A 738 -3.18 -18.23 8.13
CA VAL A 738 -3.96 -16.99 7.99
C VAL A 738 -5.30 -17.13 8.71
N ILE A 739 -5.72 -16.09 9.41
CA ILE A 739 -7.03 -15.98 10.07
C ILE A 739 -7.69 -14.68 9.61
N ALA A 740 -8.82 -14.77 8.92
CA ALA A 740 -9.74 -13.65 8.76
C ALA A 740 -10.90 -13.84 9.74
N TYR A 741 -11.10 -12.91 10.67
CA TYR A 741 -12.08 -13.10 11.76
C TYR A 741 -13.53 -12.83 11.36
N SER A 742 -13.74 -11.98 10.36
CA SER A 742 -15.02 -11.81 9.66
C SER A 742 -14.75 -11.17 8.31
N LEU A 743 -15.35 -11.73 7.25
CA LEU A 743 -15.37 -11.14 5.91
C LEU A 743 -16.57 -10.20 5.67
N GLY A 744 -17.42 -9.99 6.67
CA GLY A 744 -18.63 -9.15 6.55
C GLY A 744 -19.66 -9.73 5.58
N ASN A 745 -20.52 -8.85 5.04
CA ASN A 745 -21.55 -9.23 4.07
C ASN A 745 -21.02 -9.22 2.64
N PHE A 746 -21.29 -10.26 1.84
CA PHE A 746 -21.02 -10.25 0.40
C PHE A 746 -22.27 -9.89 -0.41
N ILE A 747 -23.42 -10.48 -0.08
CA ILE A 747 -24.74 -10.13 -0.63
C ILE A 747 -25.75 -10.15 0.52
N PHE A 748 -26.27 -8.99 0.92
CA PHE A 748 -27.22 -8.85 2.02
C PHE A 748 -28.02 -7.54 1.88
N ASP A 749 -29.20 -7.48 2.49
CA ASP A 749 -30.07 -6.29 2.51
C ASP A 749 -29.95 -5.41 3.78
N GLN A 750 -28.91 -5.59 4.60
CA GLN A 750 -28.66 -4.83 5.84
C GLN A 750 -28.13 -3.40 5.58
N ASN A 751 -28.88 -2.57 4.86
CA ASN A 751 -28.47 -1.21 4.47
C ASN A 751 -28.64 -0.11 5.53
N PHE A 752 -28.70 -0.46 6.82
CA PHE A 752 -28.92 0.49 7.92
C PHE A 752 -27.64 1.17 8.42
N SER A 753 -26.47 0.60 8.12
CA SER A 753 -25.16 1.23 8.34
C SER A 753 -24.31 1.08 7.07
N ALA A 754 -23.16 1.76 7.03
CA ALA A 754 -22.25 1.62 5.91
C ALA A 754 -21.36 0.37 6.08
N GLU A 755 -20.92 0.08 7.30
CA GLU A 755 -20.15 -1.10 7.68
C GLU A 755 -20.83 -2.42 7.29
N THR A 756 -22.17 -2.51 7.39
CA THR A 756 -22.93 -3.70 6.95
C THR A 756 -23.21 -3.76 5.45
N MET A 757 -22.94 -2.66 4.72
CA MET A 757 -22.91 -2.59 3.26
C MET A 757 -21.50 -2.83 2.68
N GLU A 758 -20.53 -3.09 3.55
CA GLU A 758 -19.16 -3.47 3.19
C GLU A 758 -18.85 -4.92 3.54
N GLY A 759 -18.05 -5.51 2.67
CA GLY A 759 -17.51 -6.85 2.82
C GLY A 759 -16.05 -6.89 2.39
N LEU A 760 -15.46 -8.06 2.56
CA LEU A 760 -14.10 -8.33 2.13
C LEU A 760 -14.08 -9.67 1.40
N MET A 761 -13.68 -9.66 0.14
CA MET A 761 -13.17 -10.87 -0.48
C MET A 761 -11.71 -11.05 -0.08
N LEU A 762 -11.29 -12.29 0.14
CA LEU A 762 -9.90 -12.61 0.48
C LEU A 762 -9.37 -13.64 -0.50
N LYS A 763 -8.42 -13.24 -1.36
CA LYS A 763 -7.68 -14.19 -2.22
C LYS A 763 -6.43 -14.65 -1.48
N ILE A 764 -6.23 -15.96 -1.36
CA ILE A 764 -5.06 -16.56 -0.74
C ILE A 764 -4.38 -17.44 -1.78
N GLU A 765 -3.08 -17.23 -1.96
CA GLU A 765 -2.28 -17.92 -2.97
C GLU A 765 -1.16 -18.73 -2.30
N PHE A 766 -0.86 -19.92 -2.83
CA PHE A 766 0.13 -20.86 -2.31
C PHE A 766 1.11 -21.32 -3.41
N ASP A 767 2.40 -21.25 -3.10
CA ASP A 767 3.48 -21.82 -3.92
C ASP A 767 3.96 -23.12 -3.26
N GLY A 768 3.45 -24.24 -3.77
CA GLY A 768 3.61 -25.54 -3.15
C GLY A 768 2.89 -25.63 -1.79
N ASP A 769 3.64 -25.54 -0.70
CA ASP A 769 3.13 -25.55 0.68
C ASP A 769 3.32 -24.18 1.38
N ASN A 770 3.99 -23.24 0.71
CA ASN A 770 4.28 -21.91 1.23
C ASN A 770 3.15 -20.94 0.87
N LEU A 771 2.79 -20.07 1.81
CA LEU A 771 1.86 -18.98 1.59
C LEU A 771 2.53 -17.93 0.69
N ALA A 772 2.02 -17.70 -0.51
CA ALA A 772 2.59 -16.80 -1.51
C ALA A 772 1.98 -15.39 -1.45
N ALA A 773 0.67 -15.27 -1.23
CA ALA A 773 -0.03 -13.99 -1.11
C ALA A 773 -1.26 -14.09 -0.19
N VAL A 774 -1.58 -13.01 0.55
CA VAL A 774 -2.83 -12.84 1.30
C VAL A 774 -3.46 -11.51 0.91
N ILE A 775 -4.29 -11.55 -0.13
CA ILE A 775 -4.77 -10.38 -0.87
C ILE A 775 -6.18 -10.01 -0.40
N PRO A 776 -6.36 -9.02 0.50
CA PRO A 776 -7.65 -8.41 0.76
C PRO A 776 -8.16 -7.67 -0.48
N ILE A 777 -9.41 -7.92 -0.84
CA ILE A 777 -10.13 -7.26 -1.93
C ILE A 777 -11.39 -6.64 -1.31
N PRO A 778 -11.36 -5.34 -0.96
CA PRO A 778 -12.53 -4.64 -0.43
C PRO A 778 -13.71 -4.73 -1.40
N VAL A 779 -14.89 -4.96 -0.84
CA VAL A 779 -16.14 -5.06 -1.58
C VAL A 779 -17.17 -4.16 -0.95
N ARG A 780 -17.91 -3.43 -1.78
CA ARG A 780 -19.01 -2.57 -1.33
C ARG A 780 -20.26 -2.92 -2.10
N MET A 781 -21.36 -3.14 -1.38
CA MET A 781 -22.66 -3.35 -2.00
C MET A 781 -23.27 -2.02 -2.45
N ASN A 782 -23.75 -2.00 -3.70
CA ASN A 782 -24.45 -0.84 -4.26
C ASN A 782 -25.93 -0.79 -3.81
N GLU A 783 -26.71 0.16 -4.34
CA GLU A 783 -28.14 0.34 -4.01
C GLU A 783 -29.03 -0.87 -4.38
N TYR A 784 -28.52 -1.80 -5.18
CA TYR A 784 -29.17 -3.05 -5.59
C TYR A 784 -28.59 -4.28 -4.89
N TYR A 785 -27.79 -4.09 -3.82
CA TYR A 785 -27.11 -5.15 -3.07
C TYR A 785 -26.14 -5.98 -3.94
N GLN A 786 -25.63 -5.40 -5.02
CA GLN A 786 -24.60 -6.02 -5.86
C GLN A 786 -23.23 -5.67 -5.28
N PRO A 787 -22.39 -6.64 -4.89
CA PRO A 787 -21.00 -6.38 -4.51
C PRO A 787 -20.19 -5.85 -5.69
N GLU A 788 -19.63 -4.65 -5.53
CA GLU A 788 -18.66 -4.00 -6.41
C GLU A 788 -17.27 -4.02 -5.74
N VAL A 789 -16.20 -4.17 -6.52
CA VAL A 789 -14.80 -4.10 -6.04
C VAL A 789 -14.31 -2.65 -6.08
N GLU A 790 -13.70 -2.18 -5.00
CA GLU A 790 -13.15 -0.81 -4.88
C GLU A 790 -11.75 -0.62 -5.53
#